data_AF-A0A2H9TP07-F1
#
_entry.id   AF-A0A2H9TP07-F1
#
_cell.length_a   1.000
_cell.length_b   1.000
_cell.length_c   1.000
_cell.angle_alpha   90.00
_cell.angle_beta   90.00
_cell.angle_gamma   90.00
#
_symmetry.space_group_name_H-M   'P 1'
#
loop_
_entity.id
_entity.type
_entity.pdbx_description
1 polymer ?
#
loop_
_entity_poly.entity_id
_entity_poly.type
_entity_poly.pdbx_seq_one_letter_code
_entity_poly.pdbx_strand_id
1 'polypeptide(L)'
;MPKNKTKVVKDTKKNDIDNSSNSASSDSDAPNTAEGSLGLIMSKLLKTNTTSTPVLSKRKAVERQLEEEKLDKRARALVRQELREKKDSAHRVPTMEDGNYEKGLKKYANKGVVQLFNAVQQHQLNKERAEKAAKEAKEAKKKPSSRADPKDVAALRVMFTPRQLIQQMGGTQIKLIFQTFEIVEEGIYLIAALLKSDHYDFVRHYSFSEPKERLLLLAPFGKRLELHSNIFCLPKLLANAALVRRLLRPDAVYADLLVRKWPHRQPRIDRLAGNEVLFKLALTKSIAQMGRLESLRWLDCVLLLSSDQHAVWLLDMLTPHMTPEMMVYFMERALTIATLGQSLEIVSDKIQEYMKSENSLGAIQVLLAGWHLQMNRELSNSHLLSQASVNLGLVYDPSTEKTLDDYKKVLEFCFSSLGAQIIPSARSSVWSTFANVISKCLDHVVSNMSEVMDAAQFVLQCGVPDHIPPFYSRRIYKSLRRISLSSSSILPPDTLPILPAIYMPIAALPLEMRLKKWLYEAPLLATSFRACQEFTDKYLRHFMWSVYHGMGQLPLNCTPHPVGTCNSISFSDAILTFARGLIQNGPVNAINLLVITASWPYAIMAREKLDLKLFFPPDEQEGCWASLSKRLQGVLKASPIPIMFFIKRLGFTRFFSPVEIRQLIDSSCNI
;
A
#
# COMPACT_ATOMS: atom_id res chain seq x y z
N MET A 1 3.98 -73.89 16.60
CA MET A 1 4.87 -74.62 15.66
C MET A 1 4.12 -74.88 14.36
N PRO A 2 4.76 -75.13 13.21
CA PRO A 2 5.71 -74.26 12.48
C PRO A 2 5.22 -74.12 10.99
N LYS A 3 5.93 -73.69 9.93
CA LYS A 3 7.36 -73.42 9.60
C LYS A 3 7.42 -72.20 8.63
N ASN A 4 8.55 -71.49 8.59
CA ASN A 4 8.88 -70.51 7.53
C ASN A 4 9.02 -71.15 6.14
N LYS A 5 9.03 -70.33 5.07
CA LYS A 5 9.90 -70.55 3.91
C LYS A 5 10.26 -69.24 3.18
N THR A 6 11.53 -69.13 2.80
CA THR A 6 12.15 -67.92 2.22
C THR A 6 12.78 -68.24 0.86
N LYS A 7 12.72 -67.30 -0.10
CA LYS A 7 13.64 -67.15 -1.24
C LYS A 7 13.90 -65.65 -1.41
N VAL A 8 15.12 -65.11 -1.34
CA VAL A 8 16.39 -65.39 -2.07
C VAL A 8 16.39 -64.76 -3.47
N VAL A 9 17.37 -63.88 -3.68
CA VAL A 9 17.61 -63.00 -4.84
C VAL A 9 18.40 -63.73 -5.93
N LYS A 10 18.34 -63.25 -7.18
CA LYS A 10 19.40 -63.45 -8.19
C LYS A 10 19.52 -62.30 -9.20
N ASP A 11 20.68 -62.25 -9.84
CA ASP A 11 21.27 -61.08 -10.52
C ASP A 11 20.89 -60.91 -11.99
N THR A 12 21.00 -59.66 -12.49
CA THR A 12 21.56 -59.26 -13.82
C THR A 12 21.51 -57.73 -13.93
N LYS A 13 22.30 -56.97 -14.71
CA LYS A 13 23.66 -56.99 -15.27
C LYS A 13 23.72 -55.80 -16.25
N LYS A 14 24.81 -55.02 -16.24
CA LYS A 14 25.34 -54.15 -17.34
C LYS A 14 24.46 -53.04 -17.98
N ASN A 15 25.05 -51.84 -18.12
CA ASN A 15 25.52 -51.34 -19.43
C ASN A 15 26.49 -50.15 -19.23
N ASP A 16 27.30 -49.88 -20.25
CA ASP A 16 28.49 -49.04 -20.20
C ASP A 16 28.37 -47.84 -21.18
N ILE A 17 29.01 -46.70 -20.87
CA ILE A 17 29.44 -45.65 -21.83
C ILE A 17 30.71 -44.97 -21.27
N ASP A 18 31.75 -44.85 -22.10
CA ASP A 18 33.05 -44.19 -21.81
C ASP A 18 33.09 -42.71 -22.21
N ASN A 19 34.10 -41.94 -21.73
CA ASN A 19 34.93 -41.14 -22.67
C ASN A 19 36.32 -40.69 -22.16
N SER A 20 37.30 -40.78 -23.08
CA SER A 20 38.56 -40.02 -23.26
C SER A 20 39.47 -39.61 -22.08
N SER A 21 40.55 -40.40 -21.96
CA SER A 21 41.96 -40.12 -21.57
C SER A 21 42.62 -38.76 -21.92
N ASN A 22 43.77 -38.47 -21.25
CA ASN A 22 45.06 -38.21 -21.94
C ASN A 22 46.35 -38.30 -21.06
N SER A 23 47.39 -38.95 -21.62
CA SER A 23 48.89 -38.85 -21.45
C SER A 23 49.54 -38.35 -20.13
N ALA A 24 50.53 -39.00 -19.48
CA ALA A 24 51.84 -39.59 -19.90
C ALA A 24 52.91 -38.53 -20.31
N SER A 25 54.23 -38.60 -20.03
CA SER A 25 55.15 -39.53 -19.29
C SER A 25 56.34 -38.71 -18.67
N SER A 26 57.57 -39.12 -18.29
CA SER A 26 58.41 -40.36 -18.22
C SER A 26 59.68 -40.12 -17.34
N ASP A 27 60.47 -41.17 -17.03
CA ASP A 27 61.67 -41.18 -16.14
C ASP A 27 63.04 -40.79 -16.77
N SER A 28 64.08 -40.57 -15.94
CA SER A 28 65.53 -40.81 -16.25
C SER A 28 66.48 -40.71 -15.02
N ASP A 29 67.59 -41.45 -15.01
CA ASP A 29 68.42 -41.83 -13.84
C ASP A 29 69.68 -40.98 -13.46
N ALA A 30 70.05 -41.03 -12.15
CA ALA A 30 71.41 -41.28 -11.57
C ALA A 30 72.68 -40.44 -11.94
N PRO A 31 73.88 -40.66 -11.33
CA PRO A 31 74.21 -40.50 -9.90
C PRO A 31 75.59 -39.80 -9.61
N ASN A 32 75.94 -39.65 -8.30
CA ASN A 32 77.32 -39.51 -7.73
C ASN A 32 78.14 -38.22 -8.05
N THR A 33 79.14 -37.78 -7.26
CA THR A 33 79.41 -37.80 -5.80
C THR A 33 80.43 -36.69 -5.50
N ALA A 34 80.18 -35.81 -4.52
CA ALA A 34 81.19 -34.86 -4.01
C ALA A 34 80.87 -34.40 -2.57
N GLU A 35 81.52 -35.04 -1.59
CA GLU A 35 81.40 -34.67 -0.17
C GLU A 35 82.26 -33.45 0.18
N GLY A 36 81.95 -32.74 1.28
CA GLY A 36 82.93 -31.85 1.94
C GLY A 36 82.45 -30.50 2.49
N SER A 37 81.38 -29.88 1.97
CA SER A 37 81.09 -28.45 2.30
C SER A 37 79.79 -28.21 3.11
N LEU A 38 78.73 -28.99 2.89
CA LEU A 38 77.38 -28.63 3.37
C LEU A 38 77.15 -28.85 4.88
N GLY A 39 77.83 -29.84 5.48
CA GLY A 39 77.70 -30.17 6.91
C GLY A 39 78.19 -29.07 7.87
N LEU A 40 79.24 -28.35 7.51
CA LEU A 40 79.74 -27.19 8.27
C LEU A 40 78.82 -25.97 8.16
N ILE A 41 78.02 -25.86 7.10
CA ILE A 41 77.03 -24.79 6.93
C ILE A 41 75.77 -25.10 7.74
N MET A 42 75.22 -26.32 7.65
CA MET A 42 74.04 -26.71 8.43
C MET A 42 74.28 -26.72 9.94
N SER A 43 75.45 -27.20 10.41
CA SER A 43 75.78 -27.17 11.83
C SER A 43 75.97 -25.76 12.41
N LYS A 44 76.22 -24.75 11.56
CA LYS A 44 76.29 -23.33 11.93
C LYS A 44 74.90 -22.67 11.95
N LEU A 45 74.00 -23.07 11.04
CA LEU A 45 72.59 -22.66 11.02
C LEU A 45 71.75 -23.25 12.18
N LEU A 46 72.06 -24.47 12.62
CA LEU A 46 71.31 -25.15 13.69
C LEU A 46 71.67 -24.74 15.13
N LYS A 47 72.64 -23.83 15.33
CA LYS A 47 73.13 -23.43 16.67
C LYS A 47 72.78 -22.00 17.10
N THR A 48 72.03 -21.24 16.30
CA THR A 48 71.51 -19.92 16.70
C THR A 48 70.19 -20.06 17.47
N ASN A 49 70.28 -20.10 18.80
CA ASN A 49 69.12 -20.22 19.69
C ASN A 49 68.09 -19.09 19.51
N THR A 50 66.83 -19.43 19.19
CA THR A 50 65.65 -18.65 19.60
C THR A 50 64.44 -19.55 19.87
N THR A 51 63.87 -19.39 21.07
CA THR A 51 62.48 -19.68 21.48
C THR A 51 61.78 -20.98 20.99
N SER A 52 61.68 -21.94 21.89
CA SER A 52 60.90 -23.18 21.74
C SER A 52 59.38 -22.96 21.68
N THR A 53 58.80 -23.03 20.48
CA THR A 53 57.39 -23.46 20.31
C THR A 53 57.27 -24.45 19.15
N PRO A 54 56.71 -25.67 19.33
CA PRO A 54 56.56 -26.62 18.25
C PRO A 54 55.49 -26.15 17.26
N VAL A 55 55.78 -26.25 15.95
CA VAL A 55 54.99 -25.63 14.87
C VAL A 55 53.50 -26.06 14.86
N LEU A 56 53.17 -27.26 15.36
CA LEU A 56 51.78 -27.73 15.48
C LEU A 56 50.89 -26.79 16.33
N SER A 57 51.46 -26.15 17.37
CA SER A 57 50.72 -25.25 18.27
C SER A 57 50.03 -24.07 17.56
N LYS A 58 50.48 -23.71 16.36
CA LYS A 58 49.91 -22.62 15.54
C LYS A 58 48.71 -23.05 14.67
N ARG A 59 48.29 -24.32 14.68
CA ARG A 59 47.16 -24.83 13.86
C ARG A 59 45.79 -24.91 14.58
N LYS A 60 45.68 -24.41 15.81
CA LYS A 60 44.44 -24.46 16.61
C LYS A 60 43.20 -23.81 15.96
N ALA A 61 43.39 -22.93 14.98
CA ALA A 61 42.29 -22.37 14.16
C ALA A 61 41.75 -23.38 13.13
N VAL A 62 42.62 -24.21 12.55
CA VAL A 62 42.26 -25.25 11.56
C VAL A 62 41.54 -26.42 12.24
N GLU A 63 41.94 -26.74 13.47
CA GLU A 63 41.24 -27.74 14.31
C GLU A 63 39.79 -27.30 14.58
N ARG A 64 39.57 -26.04 14.98
CA ARG A 64 38.22 -25.47 15.17
C ARG A 64 37.39 -25.51 13.89
N GLN A 65 37.94 -25.12 12.74
CA GLN A 65 37.25 -25.22 11.45
C GLN A 65 36.85 -26.66 11.10
N LEU A 66 37.71 -27.65 11.40
CA LEU A 66 37.41 -29.07 11.23
C LEU A 66 36.39 -29.61 12.25
N GLU A 67 36.26 -29.01 13.42
CA GLU A 67 35.22 -29.35 14.41
C GLU A 67 33.87 -28.73 14.04
N GLU A 68 33.85 -27.45 13.65
CA GLU A 68 32.67 -26.76 13.11
C GLU A 68 32.13 -27.49 11.87
N GLU A 69 32.97 -27.86 10.91
CA GLU A 69 32.53 -28.59 9.71
C GLU A 69 31.99 -30.00 10.05
N LYS A 70 32.51 -30.66 11.10
CA LYS A 70 31.96 -31.94 11.61
C LYS A 70 30.59 -31.76 12.27
N LEU A 71 30.40 -30.68 13.04
CA LEU A 71 29.11 -30.34 13.66
C LEU A 71 28.08 -30.01 12.58
N ASP A 72 28.47 -29.23 11.56
CA ASP A 72 27.60 -28.83 10.46
C ASP A 72 27.20 -30.04 9.59
N LYS A 73 28.13 -30.96 9.34
CA LYS A 73 27.83 -32.26 8.70
C LYS A 73 26.84 -33.11 9.51
N ARG A 74 26.92 -33.10 10.85
CA ARG A 74 25.96 -33.80 11.74
C ARG A 74 24.59 -33.13 11.74
N ALA A 75 24.52 -31.80 11.83
CA ALA A 75 23.26 -31.06 11.76
C ALA A 75 22.53 -31.30 10.43
N ARG A 76 23.25 -31.21 9.30
CA ARG A 76 22.71 -31.53 7.96
C ARG A 76 22.27 -32.99 7.82
N ALA A 77 22.88 -33.93 8.54
CA ALA A 77 22.44 -35.33 8.57
C ALA A 77 21.11 -35.50 9.33
N LEU A 78 20.97 -34.90 10.51
CA LEU A 78 19.73 -34.94 11.31
C LEU A 78 18.55 -34.32 10.55
N VAL A 79 18.73 -33.15 9.93
CA VAL A 79 17.68 -32.52 9.10
C VAL A 79 17.29 -33.40 7.91
N ARG A 80 18.23 -34.14 7.31
CA ARG A 80 17.95 -35.13 6.25
C ARG A 80 17.22 -36.38 6.78
N GLN A 81 17.45 -36.77 8.03
CA GLN A 81 16.73 -37.86 8.68
C GLN A 81 15.28 -37.47 8.99
N GLU A 82 15.05 -36.31 9.61
CA GLU A 82 13.69 -35.77 9.81
C GLU A 82 12.91 -35.66 8.49
N LEU A 83 13.56 -35.24 7.41
CA LEU A 83 12.95 -35.15 6.07
C LEU A 83 12.68 -36.50 5.39
N ARG A 84 13.24 -37.60 5.91
CA ARG A 84 12.86 -38.99 5.54
C ARG A 84 11.71 -39.46 6.40
N GLU A 85 11.81 -39.34 7.71
CA GLU A 85 10.75 -39.71 8.67
C GLU A 85 9.42 -38.99 8.36
N LYS A 86 9.46 -37.71 7.95
CA LYS A 86 8.30 -36.92 7.49
C LYS A 86 7.76 -37.32 6.11
N LYS A 87 8.51 -38.09 5.30
CA LYS A 87 8.03 -38.70 4.05
C LYS A 87 7.48 -40.09 4.27
N ASP A 88 8.15 -40.89 5.10
CA ASP A 88 7.75 -42.27 5.39
C ASP A 88 6.46 -42.29 6.22
N SER A 89 6.30 -41.36 7.17
CA SER A 89 5.02 -41.15 7.90
C SER A 89 3.87 -40.59 7.03
N ALA A 90 4.18 -40.02 5.85
CA ALA A 90 3.16 -39.66 4.86
C ALA A 90 2.75 -40.85 3.98
N HIS A 91 3.47 -41.98 4.03
CA HIS A 91 3.20 -43.18 3.24
C HIS A 91 2.39 -44.21 4.03
N ARG A 92 1.20 -43.81 4.50
CA ARG A 92 0.24 -44.73 5.13
C ARG A 92 -0.30 -45.73 4.11
N VAL A 93 -0.15 -47.02 4.40
CA VAL A 93 -0.90 -48.09 3.72
C VAL A 93 -2.38 -47.97 4.10
N PRO A 94 -3.32 -47.95 3.13
CA PRO A 94 -4.76 -47.84 3.42
C PRO A 94 -5.23 -48.98 4.32
N THR A 95 -5.97 -48.63 5.39
CA THR A 95 -6.56 -49.58 6.33
C THR A 95 -8.03 -49.82 5.96
N MET A 96 -8.62 -50.94 6.40
CA MET A 96 -9.97 -51.38 5.98
C MET A 96 -11.08 -50.34 6.19
N GLU A 97 -10.91 -49.39 7.12
CA GLU A 97 -11.86 -48.30 7.39
C GLU A 97 -11.84 -47.20 6.31
N ASP A 98 -10.67 -46.91 5.72
CA ASP A 98 -10.48 -45.90 4.65
C ASP A 98 -11.35 -46.21 3.42
N GLY A 99 -11.60 -47.50 3.17
CA GLY A 99 -12.40 -47.97 2.03
C GLY A 99 -13.86 -47.47 2.04
N ASN A 100 -14.40 -47.04 3.18
CA ASN A 100 -15.72 -46.42 3.25
C ASN A 100 -15.68 -44.92 2.94
N TYR A 101 -14.62 -44.22 3.37
CA TYR A 101 -14.38 -42.82 3.00
C TYR A 101 -14.10 -42.68 1.50
N GLU A 102 -13.29 -43.57 0.93
CA GLU A 102 -12.99 -43.60 -0.51
C GLU A 102 -14.24 -43.90 -1.36
N LYS A 103 -15.12 -44.82 -0.92
CA LYS A 103 -16.44 -45.04 -1.54
C LYS A 103 -17.32 -43.79 -1.46
N GLY A 104 -17.23 -43.01 -0.38
CA GLY A 104 -17.91 -41.72 -0.24
C GLY A 104 -17.42 -40.70 -1.28
N LEU A 105 -16.10 -40.52 -1.40
CA LEU A 105 -15.47 -39.67 -2.42
C LEU A 105 -15.83 -40.10 -3.84
N LYS A 106 -15.76 -41.40 -4.16
CA LYS A 106 -16.17 -41.95 -5.46
C LYS A 106 -17.65 -41.67 -5.77
N LYS A 107 -18.57 -41.80 -4.79
CA LYS A 107 -19.98 -41.39 -4.96
C LYS A 107 -20.13 -39.88 -5.20
N TYR A 108 -19.34 -39.04 -4.54
CA TYR A 108 -19.39 -37.58 -4.72
C TYR A 108 -18.86 -37.15 -6.10
N ALA A 109 -17.73 -37.73 -6.54
CA ALA A 109 -17.18 -37.52 -7.87
C ALA A 109 -18.17 -37.96 -8.97
N ASN A 110 -18.77 -39.15 -8.85
CA ASN A 110 -19.75 -39.65 -9.81
C ASN A 110 -21.00 -38.76 -9.89
N LYS A 111 -21.49 -38.19 -8.77
CA LYS A 111 -22.56 -37.18 -8.79
C LYS A 111 -22.17 -35.95 -9.60
N GLY A 112 -20.96 -35.43 -9.42
CA GLY A 112 -20.43 -34.29 -10.18
C GLY A 112 -20.31 -34.59 -11.68
N VAL A 113 -19.83 -35.77 -12.04
CA VAL A 113 -19.73 -36.22 -13.45
C VAL A 113 -21.11 -36.34 -14.10
N VAL A 114 -22.10 -36.94 -13.42
CA VAL A 114 -23.48 -37.04 -13.94
C VAL A 114 -24.11 -35.66 -14.09
N GLN A 115 -23.89 -34.74 -13.15
CA GLN A 115 -24.40 -33.37 -13.23
C GLN A 115 -23.79 -32.60 -14.42
N LEU A 116 -22.48 -32.76 -14.66
CA LEU A 116 -21.81 -32.20 -15.85
C LEU A 116 -22.32 -32.83 -17.15
N PHE A 117 -22.49 -34.15 -17.20
CA PHE A 117 -22.99 -34.85 -18.39
C PHE A 117 -24.41 -34.39 -18.74
N ASN A 118 -25.31 -34.30 -17.76
CA ASN A 118 -26.67 -33.80 -17.96
C ASN A 118 -26.68 -32.33 -18.42
N ALA A 119 -25.80 -31.49 -17.88
CA ALA A 119 -25.68 -30.09 -18.31
C ALA A 119 -25.17 -29.96 -19.76
N VAL A 120 -24.19 -30.77 -20.17
CA VAL A 120 -23.69 -30.83 -21.55
C VAL A 120 -24.79 -31.35 -22.50
N GLN A 121 -25.53 -32.39 -22.10
CA GLN A 121 -26.63 -32.93 -22.90
C GLN A 121 -27.77 -31.90 -23.08
N GLN A 122 -28.16 -31.19 -22.01
CA GLN A 122 -29.13 -30.09 -22.11
C GLN A 122 -28.63 -28.95 -23.00
N HIS A 123 -27.34 -28.58 -22.92
CA HIS A 123 -26.74 -27.57 -23.79
C HIS A 123 -26.77 -28.02 -25.27
N GLN A 124 -26.46 -29.29 -25.57
CA GLN A 124 -26.53 -29.84 -26.92
C GLN A 124 -27.97 -29.86 -27.46
N LEU A 125 -28.94 -30.35 -26.67
CA LEU A 125 -30.36 -30.36 -27.05
C LEU A 125 -30.92 -28.94 -27.28
N ASN A 126 -30.52 -27.97 -26.46
CA ASN A 126 -30.91 -26.57 -26.64
C ASN A 126 -30.25 -25.95 -27.89
N LYS A 127 -29.00 -26.31 -28.19
CA LYS A 127 -28.31 -25.91 -29.44
C LYS A 127 -29.01 -26.49 -30.67
N GLU A 128 -29.37 -27.77 -30.67
CA GLU A 128 -30.13 -28.40 -31.77
C GLU A 128 -31.51 -27.77 -31.97
N ARG A 129 -32.23 -27.44 -30.88
CA ARG A 129 -33.51 -26.73 -30.95
C ARG A 129 -33.35 -25.33 -31.53
N ALA A 130 -32.32 -24.58 -31.10
CA ALA A 130 -31.99 -23.27 -31.66
C ALA A 130 -31.60 -23.36 -33.15
N GLU A 131 -30.85 -24.39 -33.56
CA GLU A 131 -30.48 -24.62 -34.95
C GLU A 131 -31.67 -25.01 -35.84
N LYS A 132 -32.68 -25.74 -35.32
CA LYS A 132 -33.92 -26.04 -36.04
C LYS A 132 -34.77 -24.78 -36.22
N ALA A 133 -35.05 -24.05 -35.13
CA ALA A 133 -35.77 -22.78 -35.19
C ALA A 133 -35.06 -21.74 -36.10
N ALA A 134 -33.72 -21.72 -36.10
CA ALA A 134 -32.94 -20.86 -36.99
C ALA A 134 -32.90 -21.31 -38.46
N LYS A 135 -33.23 -22.58 -38.78
CA LYS A 135 -33.43 -23.06 -40.16
C LYS A 135 -34.82 -22.67 -40.64
N GLU A 136 -35.85 -22.95 -39.84
CA GLU A 136 -37.24 -22.55 -40.10
C GLU A 136 -37.35 -21.02 -40.34
N ALA A 137 -36.72 -20.21 -39.47
CA ALA A 137 -36.65 -18.75 -39.63
C ALA A 137 -35.80 -18.26 -40.83
N LYS A 138 -34.92 -19.10 -41.39
CA LYS A 138 -34.14 -18.80 -42.61
C LYS A 138 -34.90 -19.14 -43.88
N GLU A 139 -35.70 -20.20 -43.88
CA GLU A 139 -36.57 -20.52 -45.02
C GLU A 139 -37.66 -19.45 -45.19
N ALA A 140 -38.21 -18.94 -44.10
CA ALA A 140 -39.13 -17.80 -44.09
C ALA A 140 -38.52 -16.44 -44.56
N LYS A 141 -37.20 -16.34 -44.73
CA LYS A 141 -36.50 -15.07 -45.08
C LYS A 141 -35.66 -15.15 -46.37
N LYS A 142 -36.03 -16.02 -47.31
CA LYS A 142 -35.22 -16.32 -48.51
C LYS A 142 -35.35 -15.28 -49.66
N LYS A 143 -35.00 -14.01 -49.40
CA LYS A 143 -34.59 -13.02 -50.44
C LYS A 143 -33.38 -12.21 -49.93
N PRO A 144 -32.32 -11.93 -50.75
CA PRO A 144 -30.97 -11.81 -50.20
C PRO A 144 -30.27 -10.45 -50.39
N SER A 145 -29.43 -10.08 -49.41
CA SER A 145 -28.23 -9.20 -49.52
C SER A 145 -27.55 -9.12 -48.13
N SER A 146 -26.71 -10.07 -47.73
CA SER A 146 -25.29 -10.26 -48.08
C SER A 146 -24.30 -9.32 -47.38
N ARG A 147 -24.05 -9.57 -46.08
CA ARG A 147 -22.68 -9.57 -45.51
C ARG A 147 -22.63 -10.62 -44.39
N ALA A 148 -21.46 -11.20 -44.13
CA ALA A 148 -21.29 -12.27 -43.16
C ALA A 148 -20.26 -11.89 -42.09
N ASP A 149 -20.63 -12.03 -40.83
CA ASP A 149 -19.80 -11.71 -39.67
C ASP A 149 -18.94 -12.93 -39.21
N PRO A 150 -17.80 -12.68 -38.54
CA PRO A 150 -16.85 -13.73 -38.20
C PRO A 150 -17.27 -14.54 -36.96
N LYS A 151 -17.50 -15.85 -37.18
CA LYS A 151 -17.55 -16.95 -36.19
C LYS A 151 -17.71 -16.54 -34.71
N ASP A 152 -18.94 -16.57 -34.21
CA ASP A 152 -19.25 -16.38 -32.79
C ASP A 152 -18.45 -17.32 -31.87
N VAL A 153 -17.40 -16.78 -31.23
CA VAL A 153 -16.96 -17.26 -29.92
C VAL A 153 -18.02 -16.77 -28.93
N ALA A 154 -18.67 -17.67 -28.19
CA ALA A 154 -19.85 -17.37 -27.39
C ALA A 154 -19.55 -16.37 -26.24
N ALA A 155 -19.64 -15.08 -26.54
CA ALA A 155 -19.38 -13.99 -25.61
C ALA A 155 -20.54 -13.87 -24.61
N LEU A 156 -20.29 -14.30 -23.37
CA LEU A 156 -21.26 -14.19 -22.28
C LEU A 156 -21.45 -12.72 -21.87
N ARG A 157 -22.44 -12.06 -22.46
CA ARG A 157 -22.89 -10.72 -22.02
C ARG A 157 -23.57 -10.85 -20.65
N VAL A 158 -23.00 -10.21 -19.63
CA VAL A 158 -23.57 -10.14 -18.27
C VAL A 158 -23.92 -8.68 -17.96
N MET A 159 -25.16 -8.43 -17.55
CA MET A 159 -25.58 -7.11 -17.06
C MET A 159 -25.60 -7.11 -15.52
N PHE A 160 -24.97 -6.12 -14.91
CA PHE A 160 -24.97 -5.90 -13.46
C PHE A 160 -24.84 -4.41 -13.15
N THR A 161 -25.43 -3.98 -12.03
CA THR A 161 -25.04 -2.71 -11.38
C THR A 161 -23.79 -2.93 -10.50
N PRO A 162 -22.98 -1.90 -10.23
CA PRO A 162 -21.85 -2.01 -9.30
C PRO A 162 -22.26 -2.54 -7.91
N ARG A 163 -23.45 -2.17 -7.42
CA ARG A 163 -24.01 -2.65 -6.13
C ARG A 163 -24.37 -4.14 -6.17
N GLN A 164 -25.03 -4.61 -7.23
CA GLN A 164 -25.29 -6.04 -7.42
C GLN A 164 -23.97 -6.82 -7.53
N LEU A 165 -22.97 -6.30 -8.24
CA LEU A 165 -21.68 -6.96 -8.41
C LEU A 165 -20.97 -7.24 -7.06
N ILE A 166 -20.93 -6.25 -6.16
CA ILE A 166 -20.28 -6.39 -4.83
C ILE A 166 -21.12 -7.15 -3.79
N GLN A 167 -22.42 -7.31 -4.01
CA GLN A 167 -23.29 -8.15 -3.17
C GLN A 167 -23.33 -9.61 -3.67
N GLN A 168 -23.34 -9.81 -4.99
CA GLN A 168 -23.54 -11.12 -5.63
C GLN A 168 -22.25 -11.80 -6.09
N MET A 169 -21.08 -11.15 -6.01
CA MET A 169 -19.79 -11.75 -6.41
C MET A 169 -18.70 -11.50 -5.37
N GLY A 170 -17.87 -12.52 -5.12
CA GLY A 170 -16.73 -12.41 -4.22
C GLY A 170 -15.51 -11.81 -4.91
N GLY A 171 -14.60 -11.21 -4.14
CA GLY A 171 -13.45 -10.47 -4.68
C GLY A 171 -12.57 -11.24 -5.68
N THR A 172 -12.46 -12.57 -5.57
CA THR A 172 -11.76 -13.42 -6.55
C THR A 172 -12.45 -13.41 -7.92
N GLN A 173 -13.79 -13.39 -7.95
CA GLN A 173 -14.58 -13.40 -9.18
C GLN A 173 -14.61 -12.00 -9.82
N ILE A 174 -14.70 -10.94 -9.00
CA ILE A 174 -14.57 -9.55 -9.47
C ILE A 174 -13.17 -9.31 -10.06
N LYS A 175 -12.11 -9.83 -9.42
CA LYS A 175 -10.75 -9.82 -9.96
C LYS A 175 -10.64 -10.59 -11.28
N LEU A 176 -11.31 -11.74 -11.41
CA LEU A 176 -11.33 -12.50 -12.66
C LEU A 176 -11.96 -11.67 -13.80
N ILE A 177 -13.08 -10.98 -13.56
CA ILE A 177 -13.68 -10.05 -14.54
C ILE A 177 -12.66 -9.00 -15.00
N PHE A 178 -11.94 -8.35 -14.07
CA PHE A 178 -10.87 -7.39 -14.41
C PHE A 178 -9.67 -8.00 -15.16
N GLN A 179 -9.50 -9.33 -15.16
CA GLN A 179 -8.45 -10.03 -15.89
C GLN A 179 -8.91 -10.58 -17.25
N THR A 180 -10.21 -10.90 -17.40
CA THR A 180 -10.76 -11.56 -18.60
C THR A 180 -11.67 -10.68 -19.46
N PHE A 181 -11.98 -9.43 -19.05
CA PHE A 181 -12.79 -8.53 -19.88
C PHE A 181 -12.14 -8.25 -21.24
N GLU A 182 -12.99 -8.13 -22.27
CA GLU A 182 -12.58 -7.86 -23.64
C GLU A 182 -12.12 -6.40 -23.80
N ILE A 183 -10.96 -6.20 -24.43
CA ILE A 183 -10.31 -4.89 -24.56
C ILE A 183 -10.81 -4.21 -25.85
N VAL A 184 -12.11 -3.94 -25.87
CA VAL A 184 -12.83 -3.13 -26.88
C VAL A 184 -13.28 -1.80 -26.25
N GLU A 185 -13.67 -0.83 -27.07
CA GLU A 185 -13.94 0.54 -26.60
C GLU A 185 -15.05 0.58 -25.52
N GLU A 186 -16.21 -0.02 -25.78
CA GLU A 186 -17.30 -0.17 -24.81
C GLU A 186 -16.85 -0.83 -23.51
N GLY A 187 -16.08 -1.93 -23.61
CA GLY A 187 -15.59 -2.70 -22.47
C GLY A 187 -14.62 -1.90 -21.59
N ILE A 188 -13.73 -1.12 -22.20
CA ILE A 188 -12.80 -0.27 -21.46
C ILE A 188 -13.53 0.88 -20.78
N TYR A 189 -14.51 1.51 -21.44
CA TYR A 189 -15.31 2.56 -20.80
C TYR A 189 -16.18 2.01 -19.67
N LEU A 190 -16.77 0.82 -19.80
CA LEU A 190 -17.49 0.13 -18.72
C LEU A 190 -16.57 -0.17 -17.52
N ILE A 191 -15.38 -0.72 -17.75
CA ILE A 191 -14.38 -0.96 -16.71
C ILE A 191 -13.88 0.36 -16.10
N ALA A 192 -13.71 1.42 -16.89
CA ALA A 192 -13.33 2.72 -16.39
C ALA A 192 -14.43 3.32 -15.49
N ALA A 193 -15.70 3.22 -15.88
CA ALA A 193 -16.85 3.64 -15.07
C ALA A 193 -16.93 2.83 -13.76
N LEU A 194 -16.72 1.51 -13.81
CA LEU A 194 -16.69 0.65 -12.63
C LEU A 194 -15.56 1.06 -11.66
N LEU A 195 -14.37 1.40 -12.17
CA LEU A 195 -13.27 1.93 -11.36
C LEU A 195 -13.50 3.38 -10.86
N LYS A 196 -14.48 4.10 -11.42
CA LYS A 196 -14.93 5.45 -10.98
C LYS A 196 -16.09 5.40 -9.98
N SER A 197 -16.56 4.22 -9.59
CA SER A 197 -17.76 4.05 -8.75
C SER A 197 -17.54 4.49 -7.30
N ASP A 198 -18.24 5.56 -6.88
CA ASP A 198 -18.28 6.05 -5.49
C ASP A 198 -18.73 4.99 -4.46
N HIS A 199 -19.46 3.95 -4.90
CA HIS A 199 -19.98 2.90 -4.02
C HIS A 199 -18.92 1.92 -3.49
N TYR A 200 -17.79 1.73 -4.20
CA TYR A 200 -16.81 0.70 -3.88
C TYR A 200 -15.47 0.88 -4.61
N ASP A 201 -14.35 0.73 -3.91
CA ASP A 201 -12.99 0.81 -4.45
C ASP A 201 -12.59 -0.47 -5.21
N PHE A 202 -13.16 -0.62 -6.41
CA PHE A 202 -12.88 -1.69 -7.36
C PHE A 202 -11.40 -1.76 -7.80
N VAL A 203 -10.63 -0.69 -7.61
CA VAL A 203 -9.18 -0.65 -7.89
C VAL A 203 -8.43 -1.71 -7.06
N ARG A 204 -8.98 -2.16 -5.92
CA ARG A 204 -8.48 -3.29 -5.11
C ARG A 204 -8.51 -4.64 -5.84
N HIS A 205 -9.43 -4.83 -6.78
CA HIS A 205 -9.56 -6.05 -7.58
C HIS A 205 -8.91 -5.92 -8.96
N TYR A 206 -8.60 -4.70 -9.40
CA TYR A 206 -8.00 -4.44 -10.71
C TYR A 206 -6.55 -4.96 -10.78
N SER A 207 -6.25 -5.79 -11.79
CA SER A 207 -4.89 -6.30 -11.95
C SER A 207 -3.97 -5.23 -12.53
N PHE A 208 -3.03 -4.73 -11.72
CA PHE A 208 -1.98 -3.84 -12.23
C PHE A 208 -1.00 -4.55 -13.16
N SER A 209 -0.83 -5.87 -13.04
CA SER A 209 -0.02 -6.66 -14.00
C SER A 209 -0.87 -7.06 -15.21
N GLU A 210 -0.35 -6.91 -16.42
CA GLU A 210 -0.97 -7.40 -17.66
C GLU A 210 0.00 -8.27 -18.47
N PRO A 211 -0.48 -9.28 -19.21
CA PRO A 211 0.32 -10.01 -20.20
C PRO A 211 0.58 -9.15 -21.46
N LYS A 212 1.61 -9.49 -22.23
CA LYS A 212 2.05 -8.72 -23.42
C LYS A 212 0.93 -8.48 -24.42
N GLU A 213 0.07 -9.47 -24.68
CA GLU A 213 -1.08 -9.35 -25.58
C GLU A 213 -2.09 -8.29 -25.12
N ARG A 214 -2.52 -8.33 -23.86
CA ARG A 214 -3.44 -7.32 -23.28
C ARG A 214 -2.81 -5.93 -23.25
N LEU A 215 -1.48 -5.83 -23.10
CA LEU A 215 -0.76 -4.56 -23.23
C LEU A 215 -0.79 -3.99 -24.66
N LEU A 216 -0.73 -4.84 -25.70
CA LEU A 216 -0.89 -4.40 -27.09
C LEU A 216 -2.32 -3.91 -27.37
N LEU A 217 -3.33 -4.61 -26.84
CA LEU A 217 -4.75 -4.23 -27.00
C LEU A 217 -5.11 -2.94 -26.23
N LEU A 218 -4.50 -2.70 -25.06
CA LEU A 218 -4.67 -1.44 -24.31
C LEU A 218 -3.96 -0.25 -24.97
N ALA A 219 -2.96 -0.50 -25.82
CA ALA A 219 -2.06 0.52 -26.35
C ALA A 219 -2.74 1.63 -27.19
N PRO A 220 -3.78 1.40 -28.01
CA PRO A 220 -4.49 2.45 -28.76
C PRO A 220 -5.21 3.43 -27.84
N PHE A 221 -5.88 2.92 -26.81
CA PHE A 221 -6.69 3.68 -25.86
C PHE A 221 -5.87 4.62 -24.96
N GLY A 222 -4.54 4.47 -24.95
CA GLY A 222 -3.62 5.35 -24.24
C GLY A 222 -3.68 6.84 -24.64
N LYS A 223 -4.32 7.19 -25.76
CA LYS A 223 -4.60 8.60 -26.13
C LYS A 223 -5.84 9.20 -25.43
N ARG A 224 -6.72 8.40 -24.83
CA ARG A 224 -7.95 8.85 -24.16
C ARG A 224 -7.64 9.32 -22.73
N LEU A 225 -7.44 10.64 -22.55
CA LEU A 225 -7.03 11.26 -21.28
C LEU A 225 -7.94 10.88 -20.09
N GLU A 226 -9.24 10.76 -20.33
CA GLU A 226 -10.27 10.37 -19.33
C GLU A 226 -10.08 8.98 -18.70
N LEU A 227 -9.30 8.11 -19.35
CA LEU A 227 -8.95 6.76 -18.89
C LEU A 227 -7.70 6.76 -18.01
N HIS A 228 -6.93 7.86 -17.99
CA HIS A 228 -5.62 7.92 -17.33
C HIS A 228 -5.74 7.75 -15.81
N SER A 229 -6.77 8.32 -15.18
CA SER A 229 -6.99 8.21 -13.72
C SER A 229 -7.41 6.82 -13.25
N ASN A 230 -7.80 5.93 -14.18
CA ASN A 230 -8.48 4.67 -13.87
C ASN A 230 -7.75 3.47 -14.48
N ILE A 231 -7.79 3.35 -15.81
CA ILE A 231 -7.24 2.21 -16.58
C ILE A 231 -5.72 2.28 -16.59
N PHE A 232 -5.18 3.47 -16.84
CA PHE A 232 -3.74 3.72 -16.95
C PHE A 232 -3.15 4.40 -15.71
N CYS A 233 -3.83 4.31 -14.57
CA CYS A 233 -3.39 4.94 -13.32
C CYS A 233 -1.95 4.55 -12.95
N LEU A 234 -1.23 5.42 -12.22
CA LEU A 234 0.18 5.21 -11.88
C LEU A 234 0.57 3.76 -11.51
N PRO A 235 -0.11 3.01 -10.62
CA PRO A 235 0.28 1.64 -10.29
C PRO A 235 0.24 0.67 -11.49
N LYS A 236 -0.63 0.91 -12.49
CA LYS A 236 -0.62 0.20 -13.78
C LYS A 236 0.63 0.53 -14.59
N LEU A 237 1.08 1.78 -14.58
CA LEU A 237 2.29 2.22 -15.29
C LEU A 237 3.54 1.60 -14.65
N LEU A 238 3.69 1.74 -13.33
CA LEU A 238 4.79 1.16 -12.55
C LEU A 238 4.89 -0.36 -12.77
N ALA A 239 3.76 -1.05 -12.90
CA ALA A 239 3.71 -2.49 -13.15
C ALA A 239 4.03 -2.91 -14.60
N ASN A 240 3.96 -2.02 -15.60
CA ASN A 240 4.10 -2.36 -17.02
C ASN A 240 4.94 -1.31 -17.79
N ALA A 241 6.27 -1.51 -17.84
CA ALA A 241 7.22 -0.63 -18.53
C ALA A 241 6.88 -0.29 -20.00
N ALA A 242 6.18 -1.19 -20.72
CA ALA A 242 5.72 -0.93 -22.09
C ALA A 242 4.63 0.15 -22.19
N LEU A 243 3.80 0.32 -21.16
CA LEU A 243 2.83 1.43 -21.09
C LEU A 243 3.55 2.75 -20.81
N VAL A 244 4.51 2.77 -19.88
CA VAL A 244 5.33 3.96 -19.58
C VAL A 244 5.99 4.51 -20.84
N ARG A 245 6.62 3.63 -21.64
CA ARG A 245 7.25 3.96 -22.94
C ARG A 245 6.32 4.61 -23.96
N ARG A 246 5.01 4.38 -23.87
CA ARG A 246 4.03 4.88 -24.85
C ARG A 246 3.26 6.10 -24.34
N LEU A 247 2.97 6.13 -23.04
CA LEU A 247 2.10 7.10 -22.36
C LEU A 247 2.83 8.30 -21.77
N LEU A 248 4.04 8.10 -21.21
CA LEU A 248 4.77 9.17 -20.53
C LEU A 248 5.85 9.82 -21.39
N ARG A 249 5.86 9.56 -22.71
CA ARG A 249 6.81 10.15 -23.67
C ARG A 249 6.84 11.69 -23.55
N PRO A 250 7.96 12.38 -23.88
CA PRO A 250 8.06 13.83 -23.71
C PRO A 250 6.91 14.60 -24.36
N ASP A 251 6.53 14.22 -25.58
CA ASP A 251 5.39 14.75 -26.36
C ASP A 251 4.00 14.39 -25.82
N ALA A 252 3.89 13.33 -25.02
CA ALA A 252 2.60 12.80 -24.59
C ALA A 252 2.01 13.59 -23.40
N VAL A 253 0.75 14.01 -23.56
CA VAL A 253 -0.06 14.56 -22.47
C VAL A 253 -0.56 13.42 -21.60
N TYR A 254 -0.32 13.50 -20.29
CA TYR A 254 -0.82 12.55 -19.29
C TYR A 254 -1.65 13.32 -18.24
N ALA A 255 -2.94 13.00 -18.14
CA ALA A 255 -3.91 13.82 -17.41
C ALA A 255 -4.09 13.47 -15.92
N ASP A 256 -3.67 12.27 -15.51
CA ASP A 256 -3.75 11.79 -14.13
C ASP A 256 -2.55 12.26 -13.29
N LEU A 257 -2.70 12.22 -11.96
CA LEU A 257 -1.73 12.76 -11.01
C LEU A 257 -0.76 11.68 -10.52
N LEU A 258 0.41 11.62 -11.15
CA LEU A 258 1.55 10.76 -10.76
C LEU A 258 2.03 11.05 -9.31
N VAL A 259 1.71 12.24 -8.80
CA VAL A 259 2.10 12.78 -7.49
C VAL A 259 1.10 12.47 -6.36
N ARG A 260 -0.01 11.75 -6.64
CA ARG A 260 -1.20 11.72 -5.77
C ARG A 260 -1.12 10.76 -4.58
N LYS A 261 -0.97 9.47 -4.86
CA LYS A 261 -0.95 8.36 -3.88
C LYS A 261 -0.09 7.21 -4.44
N TRP A 262 1.20 7.18 -4.12
CA TRP A 262 2.03 6.01 -4.42
C TRP A 262 1.62 4.83 -3.51
N PRO A 263 1.53 3.60 -4.04
CA PRO A 263 0.98 2.47 -3.28
C PRO A 263 2.02 1.89 -2.31
N HIS A 264 1.83 2.17 -1.01
CA HIS A 264 2.70 1.81 0.14
C HIS A 264 3.20 0.35 0.28
N ARG A 265 2.79 -0.59 -0.59
CA ARG A 265 3.11 -2.03 -0.48
C ARG A 265 3.25 -2.73 -1.86
N GLN A 266 3.82 -2.07 -2.87
CA GLN A 266 4.09 -2.71 -4.17
C GLN A 266 5.60 -2.94 -4.42
N PRO A 267 6.10 -4.19 -4.29
CA PRO A 267 7.47 -4.59 -4.66
C PRO A 267 7.61 -4.67 -6.19
N ARG A 268 7.45 -3.50 -6.82
CA ARG A 268 7.37 -3.29 -8.27
C ARG A 268 7.95 -1.96 -8.71
N ILE A 269 8.09 -0.96 -7.82
CA ILE A 269 8.82 0.27 -8.11
C ILE A 269 10.28 -0.07 -8.47
N ASP A 270 10.87 -1.06 -7.80
CA ASP A 270 12.18 -1.65 -8.05
C ASP A 270 12.36 -2.07 -9.53
N ARG A 271 11.29 -2.51 -10.21
CA ARG A 271 11.31 -2.86 -11.65
C ARG A 271 11.32 -1.64 -12.57
N LEU A 272 10.84 -0.49 -12.10
CA LEU A 272 10.98 0.79 -12.80
C LEU A 272 12.35 1.43 -12.51
N ALA A 273 12.81 1.38 -11.26
CA ALA A 273 14.16 1.85 -10.86
C ALA A 273 15.26 1.10 -11.63
N GLY A 274 15.10 -0.21 -11.85
CA GLY A 274 15.93 -1.01 -12.77
C GLY A 274 15.81 -0.66 -14.26
N ASN A 275 15.08 0.41 -14.64
CA ASN A 275 15.07 0.97 -15.98
C ASN A 275 15.11 2.51 -15.92
N GLU A 276 16.30 3.03 -15.60
CA GLU A 276 16.64 4.47 -15.47
C GLU A 276 15.85 5.39 -16.41
N VAL A 277 15.83 5.12 -17.72
CA VAL A 277 15.15 5.97 -18.71
C VAL A 277 13.66 6.14 -18.40
N LEU A 278 12.98 5.09 -17.95
CA LEU A 278 11.56 5.13 -17.60
C LEU A 278 11.32 5.67 -16.20
N PHE A 279 12.26 5.46 -15.29
CA PHE A 279 12.25 6.07 -13.96
C PHE A 279 12.36 7.59 -14.06
N LYS A 280 13.38 8.11 -14.74
CA LYS A 280 13.59 9.53 -15.02
C LYS A 280 12.39 10.12 -15.79
N LEU A 281 11.89 9.44 -16.82
CA LEU A 281 10.72 9.92 -17.59
C LEU A 281 9.45 10.05 -16.73
N ALA A 282 9.17 9.08 -15.86
CA ALA A 282 8.03 9.14 -14.93
C ALA A 282 8.22 10.23 -13.87
N LEU A 283 9.43 10.44 -13.38
CA LEU A 283 9.75 11.50 -12.42
C LEU A 283 9.64 12.88 -13.06
N THR A 284 10.18 13.13 -14.26
CA THR A 284 10.02 14.41 -14.97
C THR A 284 8.55 14.76 -15.20
N LYS A 285 7.71 13.80 -15.60
CA LYS A 285 6.25 14.01 -15.72
C LYS A 285 5.55 14.22 -14.37
N SER A 286 6.11 13.70 -13.26
CA SER A 286 5.62 13.97 -11.89
C SER A 286 6.00 15.37 -11.42
N ILE A 287 7.22 15.82 -11.71
CA ILE A 287 7.73 17.15 -11.35
C ILE A 287 6.94 18.26 -12.07
N ALA A 288 6.58 18.03 -13.34
CA ALA A 288 5.66 18.90 -14.09
C ALA A 288 4.24 19.00 -13.49
N GLN A 289 3.89 18.17 -12.49
CA GLN A 289 2.58 18.16 -11.82
C GLN A 289 2.65 18.64 -10.36
N MET A 290 3.77 19.20 -9.89
CA MET A 290 3.98 19.52 -8.46
C MET A 290 2.99 20.53 -7.87
N GLY A 291 2.43 21.44 -8.67
CA GLY A 291 1.31 22.31 -8.26
C GLY A 291 0.05 21.55 -7.82
N ARG A 292 -0.04 20.24 -8.10
CA ARG A 292 -1.16 19.34 -7.72
C ARG A 292 -0.73 18.25 -6.72
N LEU A 293 0.42 18.43 -6.06
CA LEU A 293 0.93 17.55 -5.00
C LEU A 293 -0.11 17.38 -3.87
N GLU A 294 -0.61 16.15 -3.67
CA GLU A 294 -1.53 15.81 -2.57
C GLU A 294 -0.81 15.24 -1.33
N SER A 295 0.40 14.66 -1.48
CA SER A 295 1.18 14.06 -0.41
C SER A 295 2.63 13.85 -0.81
N LEU A 296 3.61 14.13 0.07
CA LEU A 296 5.03 13.88 -0.17
C LEU A 296 5.46 12.40 -0.11
N ARG A 297 4.54 11.48 0.22
CA ARG A 297 4.82 10.04 0.37
C ARG A 297 5.35 9.35 -0.89
N TRP A 298 5.21 9.97 -2.07
CA TRP A 298 5.87 9.48 -3.28
C TRP A 298 7.39 9.71 -3.25
N LEU A 299 7.85 10.87 -2.74
CA LEU A 299 9.26 11.24 -2.70
C LEU A 299 10.03 10.33 -1.74
N ASP A 300 9.45 10.07 -0.58
CA ASP A 300 9.85 9.02 0.39
C ASP A 300 10.04 7.66 -0.30
N CYS A 301 9.01 7.14 -0.97
CA CYS A 301 9.06 5.86 -1.69
C CYS A 301 10.09 5.85 -2.84
N VAL A 302 10.31 7.00 -3.50
CA VAL A 302 11.27 7.16 -4.59
C VAL A 302 12.70 7.18 -4.05
N LEU A 303 12.99 7.97 -3.02
CA LEU A 303 14.34 8.11 -2.44
C LEU A 303 14.78 6.82 -1.74
N LEU A 304 13.87 6.10 -1.09
CA LEU A 304 14.12 4.79 -0.48
C LEU A 304 14.56 3.73 -1.51
N LEU A 305 14.11 3.85 -2.76
CA LEU A 305 14.34 2.88 -3.85
C LEU A 305 15.25 3.42 -4.96
N SER A 306 15.76 4.64 -4.81
CA SER A 306 16.74 5.26 -5.69
C SER A 306 18.16 4.90 -5.26
N SER A 307 19.05 4.73 -6.25
CA SER A 307 20.48 4.87 -6.04
C SER A 307 20.85 6.34 -5.80
N ASP A 308 22.01 6.59 -5.21
CA ASP A 308 22.38 7.95 -4.77
C ASP A 308 22.54 8.92 -5.95
N GLN A 309 22.99 8.44 -7.12
CA GLN A 309 22.99 9.19 -8.38
C GLN A 309 21.57 9.59 -8.84
N HIS A 310 20.56 8.73 -8.63
CA HIS A 310 19.17 9.08 -8.90
C HIS A 310 18.61 10.06 -7.87
N ALA A 311 19.06 10.00 -6.60
CA ALA A 311 18.68 10.96 -5.58
C ALA A 311 19.26 12.35 -5.88
N VAL A 312 20.55 12.46 -6.26
CA VAL A 312 21.18 13.73 -6.67
C VAL A 312 20.50 14.31 -7.92
N TRP A 313 20.29 13.49 -8.96
CA TRP A 313 19.53 13.92 -10.15
C TRP A 313 18.11 14.40 -9.82
N LEU A 314 17.42 13.75 -8.87
CA LEU A 314 16.09 14.15 -8.43
C LEU A 314 16.12 15.44 -7.58
N LEU A 315 17.19 15.66 -6.80
CA LEU A 315 17.43 16.90 -6.07
C LEU A 315 17.59 18.08 -7.05
N ASP A 316 18.48 17.95 -8.04
CA ASP A 316 18.67 18.93 -9.11
C ASP A 316 17.35 19.26 -9.83
N MET A 317 16.62 18.22 -10.26
CA MET A 317 15.34 18.37 -10.96
C MET A 317 14.21 18.93 -10.08
N LEU A 318 14.25 18.75 -8.76
CA LEU A 318 13.30 19.34 -7.82
C LEU A 318 13.71 20.74 -7.35
N THR A 319 14.96 21.18 -7.52
CA THR A 319 15.46 22.51 -7.11
C THR A 319 14.50 23.68 -7.41
N PRO A 320 13.86 23.80 -8.60
CA PRO A 320 12.90 24.88 -8.88
C PRO A 320 11.60 24.80 -8.08
N HIS A 321 11.21 23.59 -7.66
CA HIS A 321 9.98 23.24 -6.95
C HIS A 321 10.22 22.86 -5.47
N MET A 322 11.45 23.05 -4.98
CA MET A 322 11.88 22.60 -3.65
C MET A 322 11.06 23.28 -2.55
N THR A 323 10.88 22.56 -1.45
CA THR A 323 10.21 23.02 -0.23
C THR A 323 10.93 22.45 0.98
N PRO A 324 10.73 23.00 2.20
CA PRO A 324 11.46 22.51 3.36
C PRO A 324 11.12 21.04 3.69
N GLU A 325 9.87 20.57 3.53
CA GLU A 325 9.57 19.15 3.76
C GLU A 325 10.12 18.22 2.66
N MET A 326 10.31 18.68 1.42
CA MET A 326 11.04 17.89 0.41
C MET A 326 12.52 17.77 0.81
N MET A 327 13.12 18.89 1.20
CA MET A 327 14.50 18.96 1.68
C MET A 327 14.71 18.07 2.92
N VAL A 328 13.74 17.98 3.83
CA VAL A 328 13.75 17.02 4.96
C VAL A 328 13.95 15.58 4.47
N TYR A 329 13.25 15.11 3.43
CA TYR A 329 13.41 13.74 2.92
C TYR A 329 14.81 13.49 2.32
N PHE A 330 15.39 14.48 1.63
CA PHE A 330 16.78 14.39 1.15
C PHE A 330 17.78 14.34 2.31
N MET A 331 17.59 15.17 3.33
CA MET A 331 18.41 15.17 4.54
C MET A 331 18.26 13.88 5.37
N GLU A 332 17.05 13.33 5.56
CA GLU A 332 16.85 12.04 6.23
C GLU A 332 17.54 10.90 5.46
N ARG A 333 17.48 10.93 4.12
CA ARG A 333 18.17 9.95 3.28
C ARG A 333 19.70 10.08 3.42
N ALA A 334 20.24 11.29 3.35
CA ALA A 334 21.67 11.57 3.55
C ALA A 334 22.15 11.10 4.95
N LEU A 335 21.44 11.47 6.02
CA LEU A 335 21.72 11.04 7.40
C LEU A 335 21.65 9.53 7.58
N THR A 336 20.74 8.85 6.87
CA THR A 336 20.66 7.37 6.91
C THR A 336 21.89 6.74 6.25
N ILE A 337 22.35 7.28 5.11
CA ILE A 337 23.51 6.75 4.38
C ILE A 337 24.85 7.19 5.01
N ALA A 338 24.86 8.17 5.92
CA ALA A 338 26.03 8.52 6.75
C ALA A 338 26.69 7.28 7.38
N THR A 339 25.85 6.36 7.86
CA THR A 339 26.26 5.10 8.50
C THR A 339 26.93 4.10 7.55
N LEU A 340 26.95 4.39 6.24
CA LEU A 340 27.50 3.56 5.15
C LEU A 340 28.66 4.24 4.39
N GLY A 341 28.99 5.50 4.72
CA GLY A 341 30.37 6.00 4.67
C GLY A 341 30.92 6.66 3.41
N GLN A 342 30.16 6.88 2.32
CA GLN A 342 30.71 7.59 1.12
C GLN A 342 29.75 8.58 0.42
N SER A 343 28.46 8.30 0.26
CA SER A 343 27.59 9.10 -0.63
C SER A 343 26.89 10.31 0.02
N LEU A 344 27.25 10.68 1.26
CA LEU A 344 26.69 11.87 1.92
C LEU A 344 27.29 13.17 1.35
N GLU A 345 28.59 13.19 1.04
CA GLU A 345 29.33 14.37 0.56
C GLU A 345 28.62 15.01 -0.64
N ILE A 346 28.32 14.23 -1.68
CA ILE A 346 27.66 14.73 -2.91
C ILE A 346 26.30 15.39 -2.61
N VAL A 347 25.51 14.87 -1.67
CA VAL A 347 24.21 15.45 -1.28
C VAL A 347 24.40 16.67 -0.38
N SER A 348 25.35 16.63 0.54
CA SER A 348 25.75 17.77 1.39
C SER A 348 26.22 18.95 0.54
N ASP A 349 27.11 18.71 -0.41
CA ASP A 349 27.72 19.73 -1.25
C ASP A 349 26.68 20.38 -2.18
N LYS A 350 25.73 19.59 -2.70
CA LYS A 350 24.59 20.12 -3.46
C LYS A 350 23.65 20.97 -2.60
N ILE A 351 23.45 20.60 -1.33
CA ILE A 351 22.70 21.42 -0.35
C ILE A 351 23.47 22.71 -0.03
N GLN A 352 24.80 22.66 0.12
CA GLN A 352 25.63 23.85 0.33
C GLN A 352 25.65 24.75 -0.91
N GLU A 353 25.67 24.19 -2.13
CA GLU A 353 25.50 24.94 -3.37
C GLU A 353 24.15 25.66 -3.42
N TYR A 354 23.07 24.99 -3.00
CA TYR A 354 21.73 25.56 -2.93
C TYR A 354 21.59 26.70 -1.90
N MET A 355 22.45 26.74 -0.88
CA MET A 355 22.54 27.81 0.13
C MET A 355 23.36 29.04 -0.29
N LYS A 356 24.05 29.03 -1.44
CA LYS A 356 24.94 30.14 -1.84
C LYS A 356 24.18 31.46 -2.01
N SER A 357 24.89 32.56 -1.74
CA SER A 357 24.34 33.83 -1.22
C SER A 357 23.28 34.54 -2.06
N GLU A 358 23.12 34.21 -3.34
CA GLU A 358 22.08 34.80 -4.21
C GLU A 358 20.70 34.13 -4.03
N ASN A 359 20.63 32.99 -3.35
CA ASN A 359 19.39 32.22 -3.15
C ASN A 359 18.94 32.19 -1.69
N SER A 360 18.46 33.33 -1.18
CA SER A 360 17.91 33.45 0.19
C SER A 360 16.78 32.46 0.47
N LEU A 361 15.94 32.15 -0.52
CA LEU A 361 14.91 31.10 -0.43
C LEU A 361 15.53 29.73 -0.12
N GLY A 362 16.66 29.38 -0.73
CA GLY A 362 17.35 28.11 -0.48
C GLY A 362 17.88 28.01 0.94
N ALA A 363 18.48 29.08 1.46
CA ALA A 363 18.89 29.16 2.86
C ALA A 363 17.70 29.01 3.82
N ILE A 364 16.57 29.68 3.56
CA ILE A 364 15.33 29.54 4.36
C ILE A 364 14.85 28.09 4.35
N GLN A 365 14.82 27.44 3.19
CA GLN A 365 14.35 26.06 3.07
C GLN A 365 15.26 25.06 3.79
N VAL A 366 16.58 25.25 3.73
CA VAL A 366 17.56 24.41 4.44
C VAL A 366 17.48 24.61 5.95
N LEU A 367 17.36 25.87 6.41
CA LEU A 367 17.15 26.22 7.82
C LEU A 367 15.89 25.54 8.38
N LEU A 368 14.75 25.73 7.73
CA LEU A 368 13.46 25.14 8.13
C LEU A 368 13.45 23.61 8.07
N ALA A 369 14.17 23.00 7.11
CA ALA A 369 14.28 21.56 6.99
C ALA A 369 15.09 20.95 8.15
N GLY A 370 16.29 21.47 8.41
CA GLY A 370 17.10 21.03 9.54
C GLY A 370 16.44 21.37 10.89
N TRP A 371 15.66 22.44 10.98
CA TRP A 371 14.82 22.74 12.15
C TRP A 371 13.74 21.69 12.39
N HIS A 372 13.03 21.24 11.35
CA HIS A 372 12.07 20.15 11.50
C HIS A 372 12.75 18.85 11.93
N LEU A 373 13.97 18.60 11.45
CA LEU A 373 14.71 17.40 11.78
C LEU A 373 15.23 17.37 13.22
N GLN A 374 15.80 18.47 13.73
CA GLN A 374 16.21 18.57 15.14
C GLN A 374 15.02 18.38 16.11
N MET A 375 13.83 18.84 15.73
CA MET A 375 12.58 18.61 16.49
C MET A 375 12.13 17.14 16.49
N ASN A 376 12.65 16.30 15.58
CA ASN A 376 12.29 14.89 15.47
C ASN A 376 13.40 13.95 15.97
N ARG A 377 14.67 14.37 15.95
CA ARG A 377 15.87 13.56 16.27
C ARG A 377 17.02 14.44 16.76
N GLU A 378 17.82 13.93 17.68
CA GLU A 378 19.13 14.51 18.00
C GLU A 378 20.03 14.52 16.75
N LEU A 379 20.54 15.69 16.38
CA LEU A 379 21.20 15.90 15.10
C LEU A 379 22.51 16.67 15.30
N SER A 380 23.63 15.97 15.13
CA SER A 380 24.98 16.48 15.35
C SER A 380 25.47 17.48 14.30
N ASN A 381 24.80 17.58 13.14
CA ASN A 381 25.21 18.44 12.03
C ASN A 381 24.81 19.92 12.23
N SER A 382 25.29 20.52 13.33
CA SER A 382 25.08 21.94 13.65
C SER A 382 25.60 22.90 12.58
N HIS A 383 26.66 22.53 11.86
CA HIS A 383 27.34 23.38 10.87
C HIS A 383 26.41 23.87 9.75
N LEU A 384 25.64 22.98 9.11
CA LEU A 384 24.74 23.35 8.01
C LEU A 384 23.63 24.32 8.48
N LEU A 385 23.13 24.13 9.69
CA LEU A 385 22.11 25.01 10.28
C LEU A 385 22.68 26.38 10.69
N SER A 386 23.89 26.40 11.26
CA SER A 386 24.62 27.64 11.53
C SER A 386 24.87 28.44 10.24
N GLN A 387 25.40 27.79 9.20
CA GLN A 387 25.66 28.41 7.90
C GLN A 387 24.39 28.96 7.24
N ALA A 388 23.29 28.18 7.23
CA ALA A 388 22.00 28.63 6.71
C ALA A 388 21.46 29.86 7.44
N SER A 389 21.69 29.95 8.76
CA SER A 389 21.23 31.07 9.59
C SER A 389 22.09 32.32 9.41
N VAL A 390 23.41 32.17 9.35
CA VAL A 390 24.35 33.27 9.07
C VAL A 390 24.04 33.91 7.71
N ASN A 391 23.74 33.10 6.68
CA ASN A 391 23.33 33.59 5.36
C ASN A 391 22.00 34.39 5.36
N LEU A 392 21.22 34.34 6.45
CA LEU A 392 19.96 35.05 6.63
C LEU A 392 20.05 36.18 7.68
N GLY A 393 21.23 36.43 8.25
CA GLY A 393 21.40 37.38 9.36
C GLY A 393 20.70 36.96 10.66
N LEU A 394 20.26 35.69 10.76
CA LEU A 394 19.58 35.15 11.92
C LEU A 394 20.61 34.55 12.89
N VAL A 395 20.49 34.86 14.19
CA VAL A 395 21.30 34.22 15.23
C VAL A 395 20.70 32.86 15.56
N TYR A 396 21.34 31.79 15.09
CA TYR A 396 20.95 30.42 15.43
C TYR A 396 21.79 29.89 16.59
N ASP A 397 21.18 29.81 17.76
CA ASP A 397 21.69 29.04 18.89
C ASP A 397 21.15 27.60 18.80
N PRO A 398 22.01 26.57 18.68
CA PRO A 398 21.57 25.17 18.67
C PRO A 398 21.13 24.65 20.05
N SER A 399 21.43 25.37 21.13
CA SER A 399 21.23 24.93 22.53
C SER A 399 19.91 25.39 23.16
N THR A 400 19.32 26.50 22.69
CA THR A 400 18.01 26.95 23.13
C THR A 400 16.88 26.12 22.52
N GLU A 401 15.85 25.78 23.31
CA GLU A 401 14.57 25.37 22.73
C GLU A 401 14.06 26.49 21.82
N LYS A 402 13.82 26.16 20.54
CA LYS A 402 13.61 27.17 19.49
C LYS A 402 12.40 28.02 19.79
N THR A 403 12.63 29.32 19.88
CA THR A 403 11.59 30.24 20.31
C THR A 403 10.57 30.43 19.19
N LEU A 404 9.34 30.70 19.61
CA LEU A 404 8.25 31.10 18.73
C LEU A 404 8.65 32.29 17.82
N ASP A 405 9.44 33.21 18.38
CA ASP A 405 9.96 34.39 17.70
C ASP A 405 10.88 34.04 16.53
N ASP A 406 11.55 32.88 16.52
CA ASP A 406 12.45 32.52 15.42
C ASP A 406 11.68 32.15 14.14
N TYR A 407 10.51 31.50 14.30
CA TYR A 407 9.56 31.35 13.19
C TYR A 407 8.90 32.69 12.81
N LYS A 408 8.67 33.61 13.77
CA LYS A 408 8.14 34.95 13.48
C LYS A 408 9.13 35.78 12.66
N LYS A 409 10.40 35.85 13.07
CA LYS A 409 11.50 36.49 12.32
C LYS A 409 11.63 35.92 10.91
N VAL A 410 11.55 34.60 10.73
CA VAL A 410 11.55 33.98 9.39
C VAL A 410 10.32 34.41 8.57
N LEU A 411 9.13 34.48 9.18
CA LEU A 411 7.91 34.91 8.48
C LEU A 411 7.97 36.41 8.08
N GLU A 412 8.42 37.28 8.99
CA GLU A 412 8.66 38.70 8.77
C GLU A 412 9.74 38.95 7.71
N PHE A 413 10.84 38.17 7.74
CA PHE A 413 11.88 38.19 6.70
C PHE A 413 11.32 37.77 5.34
N CYS A 414 10.49 36.72 5.30
CA CYS A 414 9.84 36.30 4.05
C CYS A 414 8.91 37.39 3.50
N PHE A 415 8.07 38.02 4.34
CA PHE A 415 7.17 39.08 3.90
C PHE A 415 7.92 40.36 3.48
N SER A 416 8.94 40.80 4.22
CA SER A 416 9.74 41.98 3.87
C SER A 416 10.59 41.76 2.61
N SER A 417 11.23 40.59 2.47
CA SER A 417 12.15 40.30 1.35
C SER A 417 11.45 39.89 0.05
N LEU A 418 10.19 39.43 0.11
CA LEU A 418 9.47 38.89 -1.06
C LEU A 418 8.15 39.63 -1.35
N GLY A 419 7.62 40.40 -0.39
CA GLY A 419 6.19 40.74 -0.36
C GLY A 419 5.75 41.89 -1.26
N ALA A 420 6.62 42.86 -1.55
CA ALA A 420 6.19 44.12 -2.17
C ALA A 420 5.98 44.05 -3.70
N GLN A 421 6.69 43.17 -4.42
CA GLN A 421 6.72 43.18 -5.89
C GLN A 421 6.66 41.80 -6.56
N ILE A 422 6.89 40.71 -5.83
CA ILE A 422 7.11 39.37 -6.41
C ILE A 422 5.90 38.43 -6.26
N ILE A 423 5.01 38.69 -5.29
CA ILE A 423 3.92 37.77 -4.90
C ILE A 423 3.11 37.20 -6.10
N PRO A 424 2.57 38.00 -7.05
CA PRO A 424 1.72 37.47 -8.13
C PRO A 424 2.46 36.61 -9.16
N SER A 425 3.78 36.78 -9.30
CA SER A 425 4.64 36.02 -10.22
C SER A 425 5.52 34.98 -9.51
N ALA A 426 5.38 34.84 -8.19
CA ALA A 426 6.23 34.00 -7.38
C ALA A 426 6.09 32.50 -7.71
N ARG A 427 7.24 31.82 -7.78
CA ARG A 427 7.34 30.37 -8.02
C ARG A 427 6.58 29.60 -6.93
N SER A 428 5.95 28.48 -7.30
CA SER A 428 5.20 27.61 -6.37
C SER A 428 6.02 27.15 -5.15
N SER A 429 7.34 27.04 -5.27
CA SER A 429 8.29 26.77 -4.19
C SER A 429 8.31 27.87 -3.11
N VAL A 430 8.23 29.15 -3.50
CA VAL A 430 8.12 30.29 -2.56
C VAL A 430 6.83 30.18 -1.74
N TRP A 431 5.70 30.10 -2.43
CA TRP A 431 4.38 29.97 -1.82
C TRP A 431 4.24 28.73 -0.91
N SER A 432 4.81 27.59 -1.33
CA SER A 432 4.85 26.37 -0.51
C SER A 432 5.76 26.51 0.73
N THR A 433 6.80 27.34 0.65
CA THR A 433 7.68 27.64 1.80
C THR A 433 6.95 28.51 2.82
N PHE A 434 6.32 29.61 2.38
CA PHE A 434 5.41 30.41 3.21
C PHE A 434 4.35 29.53 3.88
N ALA A 435 3.69 28.64 3.12
CA ALA A 435 2.64 27.77 3.63
C ALA A 435 3.14 26.77 4.71
N ASN A 436 4.39 26.33 4.64
CA ASN A 436 5.02 25.54 5.71
C ASN A 436 5.30 26.41 6.94
N VAL A 437 5.97 27.56 6.79
CA VAL A 437 6.28 28.48 7.91
C VAL A 437 5.01 28.84 8.67
N ILE A 438 3.98 29.30 7.96
CA ILE A 438 2.67 29.63 8.55
C ILE A 438 2.07 28.42 9.25
N SER A 439 2.07 27.23 8.61
CA SER A 439 1.56 26.02 9.27
C SER A 439 2.34 25.65 10.53
N LYS A 440 3.64 25.99 10.64
CA LYS A 440 4.45 25.80 11.84
C LYS A 440 4.07 26.81 12.92
N CYS A 441 3.97 28.10 12.59
CA CYS A 441 3.47 29.12 13.53
C CYS A 441 2.09 28.72 14.11
N LEU A 442 1.16 28.30 13.25
CA LEU A 442 -0.17 27.80 13.63
C LEU A 442 -0.14 26.45 14.39
N ASP A 443 0.94 25.68 14.34
CA ASP A 443 1.13 24.45 15.11
C ASP A 443 1.61 24.73 16.56
N HIS A 444 2.18 25.91 16.83
CA HIS A 444 2.88 26.24 18.08
C HIS A 444 2.17 27.25 19.02
N VAL A 445 0.96 27.74 18.68
CA VAL A 445 0.11 28.65 19.49
C VAL A 445 0.79 29.99 19.84
N VAL A 446 0.53 31.01 19.00
CA VAL A 446 1.30 32.27 18.99
C VAL A 446 0.65 33.34 19.87
N SER A 447 1.46 34.10 20.62
CA SER A 447 1.01 35.28 21.39
C SER A 447 0.29 36.31 20.51
N ASN A 448 0.83 36.60 19.33
CA ASN A 448 0.22 37.48 18.32
C ASN A 448 -0.52 36.63 17.27
N MET A 449 -1.58 35.93 17.70
CA MET A 449 -2.24 34.96 16.83
C MET A 449 -2.86 35.62 15.57
N SER A 450 -3.38 36.85 15.67
CA SER A 450 -4.03 37.55 14.53
C SER A 450 -3.12 37.60 13.31
N GLU A 451 -1.90 38.15 13.45
CA GLU A 451 -0.93 38.30 12.35
C GLU A 451 -0.71 36.99 11.57
N VAL A 452 -0.70 35.85 12.28
CA VAL A 452 -0.50 34.52 11.69
C VAL A 452 -1.77 33.99 11.04
N MET A 453 -2.96 34.29 11.59
CA MET A 453 -4.24 33.97 10.96
C MET A 453 -4.47 34.83 9.70
N ASP A 454 -4.14 36.11 9.76
CA ASP A 454 -4.22 37.08 8.65
C ASP A 454 -3.27 36.67 7.51
N ALA A 455 -2.01 36.34 7.84
CA ALA A 455 -1.05 35.78 6.88
C ALA A 455 -1.53 34.44 6.29
N ALA A 456 -2.15 33.57 7.09
CA ALA A 456 -2.69 32.30 6.62
C ALA A 456 -3.89 32.48 5.68
N GLN A 457 -4.77 33.43 5.99
CA GLN A 457 -5.92 33.76 5.15
C GLN A 457 -5.46 34.38 3.83
N PHE A 458 -4.53 35.34 3.86
CA PHE A 458 -3.90 35.90 2.67
C PHE A 458 -3.26 34.81 1.78
N VAL A 459 -2.48 33.91 2.38
CA VAL A 459 -1.82 32.81 1.65
C VAL A 459 -2.85 31.84 1.05
N LEU A 460 -3.95 31.52 1.75
CA LEU A 460 -5.02 30.69 1.20
C LEU A 460 -5.90 31.39 0.15
N GLN A 461 -6.05 32.71 0.20
CA GLN A 461 -6.84 33.49 -0.78
C GLN A 461 -6.05 33.81 -2.06
N CYS A 462 -4.77 34.16 -1.94
CA CYS A 462 -3.95 34.62 -3.06
C CYS A 462 -3.12 33.52 -3.72
N GLY A 463 -2.78 32.43 -3.00
CA GLY A 463 -1.92 31.36 -3.53
C GLY A 463 -2.66 30.12 -4.05
N VAL A 464 -3.95 29.96 -3.76
CA VAL A 464 -4.78 28.83 -4.21
C VAL A 464 -5.67 29.31 -5.38
N PRO A 465 -5.80 28.56 -6.49
CA PRO A 465 -5.31 27.19 -6.72
C PRO A 465 -3.90 27.08 -7.35
N ASP A 466 -3.39 28.15 -7.95
CA ASP A 466 -2.34 28.03 -8.98
C ASP A 466 -0.90 27.94 -8.44
N HIS A 467 -0.64 28.46 -7.24
CA HIS A 467 0.72 28.54 -6.69
C HIS A 467 0.98 27.59 -5.51
N ILE A 468 -0.03 27.29 -4.68
CA ILE A 468 0.07 26.44 -3.48
C ILE A 468 -0.49 25.05 -3.76
N PRO A 469 0.32 23.98 -3.67
CA PRO A 469 -0.20 22.63 -3.86
C PRO A 469 -1.17 22.17 -2.76
N PRO A 470 -2.14 21.27 -3.08
CA PRO A 470 -3.13 20.77 -2.12
C PRO A 470 -2.56 20.23 -0.80
N PHE A 471 -1.36 19.64 -0.80
CA PHE A 471 -0.68 19.19 0.43
C PHE A 471 -0.53 20.32 1.46
N TYR A 472 -0.17 21.52 0.99
CA TYR A 472 0.12 22.70 1.80
C TYR A 472 -1.14 23.40 2.30
N SER A 473 -2.11 23.66 1.42
CA SER A 473 -3.39 24.28 1.81
C SER A 473 -4.13 23.46 2.87
N ARG A 474 -4.15 22.12 2.71
CA ARG A 474 -4.73 21.18 3.68
C ARG A 474 -4.06 21.25 5.04
N ARG A 475 -2.75 21.55 5.08
CA ARG A 475 -1.95 21.66 6.29
C ARG A 475 -2.33 22.92 7.08
N ILE A 476 -2.28 24.08 6.43
CA ILE A 476 -2.73 25.37 6.99
C ILE A 476 -4.17 25.23 7.52
N TYR A 477 -5.12 24.81 6.69
CA TYR A 477 -6.54 24.70 7.06
C TYR A 477 -6.76 23.77 8.27
N LYS A 478 -6.01 22.66 8.36
CA LYS A 478 -6.06 21.75 9.52
C LYS A 478 -5.54 22.41 10.81
N SER A 479 -4.59 23.34 10.72
CA SER A 479 -4.15 24.14 11.88
C SER A 479 -5.18 25.22 12.22
N LEU A 480 -5.61 26.04 11.25
CA LEU A 480 -6.67 27.06 11.43
C LEU A 480 -7.92 26.48 12.12
N ARG A 481 -8.41 25.33 11.65
CA ARG A 481 -9.58 24.67 12.26
C ARG A 481 -9.32 24.11 13.66
N ARG A 482 -8.10 23.68 14.00
CA ARG A 482 -7.77 23.29 15.38
C ARG A 482 -7.86 24.49 16.32
N ILE A 483 -7.36 25.64 15.88
CA ILE A 483 -7.36 26.89 16.64
C ILE A 483 -8.81 27.33 16.88
N SER A 484 -9.62 27.44 15.83
CA SER A 484 -11.06 27.77 15.91
C SER A 484 -11.86 26.80 16.80
N LEU A 485 -11.51 25.50 16.84
CA LEU A 485 -12.12 24.52 17.76
C LEU A 485 -11.59 24.59 19.21
N SER A 486 -10.57 25.40 19.49
CA SER A 486 -9.95 25.55 20.81
C SER A 486 -10.15 26.93 21.44
N SER A 487 -10.34 27.98 20.63
CA SER A 487 -10.66 29.33 21.07
C SER A 487 -12.15 29.64 20.86
N SER A 488 -12.91 29.63 21.95
CA SER A 488 -14.38 29.80 21.97
C SER A 488 -14.91 31.19 21.55
N SER A 489 -14.07 32.07 21.01
CA SER A 489 -14.40 33.49 20.79
C SER A 489 -13.80 34.15 19.54
N ILE A 490 -12.83 33.53 18.84
CA ILE A 490 -11.95 34.31 17.94
C ILE A 490 -12.41 34.32 16.48
N LEU A 491 -12.80 33.17 15.90
CA LEU A 491 -13.16 33.08 14.47
C LEU A 491 -14.35 32.13 14.25
N PRO A 492 -15.49 32.63 13.74
CA PRO A 492 -16.60 31.81 13.26
C PRO A 492 -16.13 30.87 12.13
N PRO A 493 -16.66 29.64 12.02
CA PRO A 493 -16.24 28.67 11.00
C PRO A 493 -16.47 29.18 9.57
N ASP A 494 -17.42 30.09 9.38
CA ASP A 494 -17.82 30.65 8.08
C ASP A 494 -16.86 31.71 7.52
N THR A 495 -15.86 32.13 8.30
CA THR A 495 -14.83 33.11 7.86
C THR A 495 -13.72 32.49 7.01
N LEU A 496 -13.58 31.16 7.02
CA LEU A 496 -12.55 30.47 6.24
C LEU A 496 -12.86 30.52 4.74
N PRO A 497 -11.88 30.81 3.87
CA PRO A 497 -12.11 30.93 2.43
C PRO A 497 -12.62 29.61 1.85
N ILE A 498 -13.64 29.68 0.98
CA ILE A 498 -14.24 28.52 0.32
C ILE A 498 -13.27 28.00 -0.76
N LEU A 499 -12.33 27.14 -0.34
CA LEU A 499 -11.35 26.53 -1.25
C LEU A 499 -11.99 25.40 -2.08
N PRO A 500 -11.50 25.12 -3.30
CA PRO A 500 -11.97 23.96 -4.05
C PRO A 500 -11.68 22.65 -3.31
N ALA A 501 -12.56 21.65 -3.46
CA ALA A 501 -12.55 20.41 -2.65
C ALA A 501 -11.25 19.59 -2.68
N ILE A 502 -10.35 19.80 -3.65
CA ILE A 502 -9.02 19.18 -3.62
C ILE A 502 -8.09 19.83 -2.58
N TYR A 503 -8.21 21.14 -2.33
CA TYR A 503 -7.38 21.91 -1.39
C TYR A 503 -7.88 21.84 0.06
N MET A 504 -9.13 21.43 0.30
CA MET A 504 -9.68 21.24 1.64
C MET A 504 -9.19 19.93 2.30
N PRO A 505 -8.90 19.93 3.63
CA PRO A 505 -8.60 18.71 4.36
C PRO A 505 -9.86 17.86 4.53
N ILE A 506 -9.71 16.53 4.65
CA ILE A 506 -10.85 15.59 4.59
C ILE A 506 -12.01 15.97 5.50
N ALA A 507 -11.75 16.36 6.76
CA ALA A 507 -12.80 16.70 7.73
C ALA A 507 -13.57 18.00 7.40
N ALA A 508 -13.04 18.88 6.54
CA ALA A 508 -13.68 20.14 6.13
C ALA A 508 -14.53 20.02 4.86
N LEU A 509 -14.48 18.87 4.17
CA LEU A 509 -15.34 18.62 3.02
C LEU A 509 -16.83 18.53 3.43
N PRO A 510 -17.79 18.83 2.52
CA PRO A 510 -19.21 18.56 2.75
C PRO A 510 -19.45 17.11 3.18
N LEU A 511 -20.44 16.87 4.06
CA LEU A 511 -20.69 15.56 4.67
C LEU A 511 -20.90 14.44 3.62
N GLU A 512 -21.59 14.74 2.52
CA GLU A 512 -21.79 13.84 1.39
C GLU A 512 -20.48 13.47 0.67
N MET A 513 -19.57 14.44 0.46
CA MET A 513 -18.25 14.18 -0.13
C MET A 513 -17.37 13.35 0.81
N ARG A 514 -17.51 13.52 2.13
CA ARG A 514 -16.83 12.69 3.14
C ARG A 514 -17.39 11.28 3.15
N LEU A 515 -18.72 11.13 3.04
CA LEU A 515 -19.40 9.84 2.89
C LEU A 515 -18.89 9.09 1.66
N LYS A 516 -18.94 9.69 0.46
CA LYS A 516 -18.43 9.10 -0.79
C LYS A 516 -16.95 8.69 -0.65
N LYS A 517 -16.10 9.57 -0.13
CA LYS A 517 -14.66 9.30 0.05
C LYS A 517 -14.36 8.24 1.11
N TRP A 518 -15.24 8.07 2.12
CA TRP A 518 -15.14 7.02 3.13
C TRP A 518 -15.64 5.66 2.62
N LEU A 519 -16.76 5.63 1.89
CA LEU A 519 -17.24 4.43 1.18
C LEU A 519 -16.21 3.97 0.15
N TYR A 520 -15.58 4.89 -0.58
CA TYR A 520 -14.44 4.59 -1.45
C TYR A 520 -13.23 4.08 -0.67
N GLU A 521 -12.78 4.74 0.41
CA GLU A 521 -11.69 4.15 1.22
C GLU A 521 -12.11 2.87 1.98
N ALA A 522 -13.38 2.45 1.83
CA ALA A 522 -13.92 1.11 1.89
C ALA A 522 -13.55 0.32 3.16
N PRO A 523 -14.27 0.59 4.27
CA PRO A 523 -14.42 -0.35 5.39
C PRO A 523 -15.24 -1.60 5.01
N LEU A 524 -15.92 -1.58 3.86
CA LEU A 524 -16.69 -2.68 3.29
C LEU A 524 -15.87 -3.38 2.19
N LEU A 525 -15.92 -4.71 2.10
CA LEU A 525 -15.12 -5.53 1.18
C LEU A 525 -15.95 -6.64 0.54
N ALA A 526 -15.75 -6.88 -0.76
CA ALA A 526 -16.20 -8.11 -1.40
C ALA A 526 -15.24 -9.28 -1.08
N THR A 527 -15.58 -10.11 -0.10
CA THR A 527 -14.78 -11.26 0.37
C THR A 527 -14.75 -12.41 -0.65
N SER A 528 -13.67 -13.19 -0.67
CA SER A 528 -13.58 -14.43 -1.46
C SER A 528 -14.52 -15.54 -0.96
N PHE A 529 -14.89 -15.50 0.32
CA PHE A 529 -15.80 -16.45 0.96
C PHE A 529 -17.22 -15.89 0.95
N ARG A 530 -18.18 -16.66 0.42
CA ARG A 530 -19.64 -16.36 0.49
C ARG A 530 -20.36 -17.17 1.57
N ALA A 531 -20.02 -18.46 1.65
CA ALA A 531 -20.67 -19.42 2.52
C ALA A 531 -20.18 -19.26 3.96
N CYS A 532 -20.96 -18.55 4.78
CA CYS A 532 -20.91 -18.72 6.22
C CYS A 532 -21.56 -20.08 6.57
N GLN A 533 -21.02 -20.75 7.59
CA GLN A 533 -21.78 -21.79 8.30
C GLN A 533 -22.94 -21.14 9.08
N GLU A 534 -23.78 -21.96 9.73
CA GLU A 534 -24.96 -21.50 10.46
C GLU A 534 -24.69 -20.25 11.32
N PHE A 535 -25.50 -19.22 11.09
CA PHE A 535 -25.32 -17.89 11.69
C PHE A 535 -25.81 -17.88 13.13
N THR A 536 -25.04 -18.54 13.98
CA THR A 536 -25.20 -18.58 15.43
C THR A 536 -24.61 -17.32 16.07
N ASP A 537 -25.10 -17.00 17.27
CA ASP A 537 -24.50 -15.98 18.15
C ASP A 537 -22.98 -16.19 18.31
N LYS A 538 -22.57 -17.46 18.50
CA LYS A 538 -21.16 -17.86 18.62
C LYS A 538 -20.36 -17.56 17.34
N TYR A 539 -20.94 -17.82 16.16
CA TYR A 539 -20.31 -17.46 14.88
C TYR A 539 -20.15 -15.95 14.75
N LEU A 540 -21.19 -15.16 15.01
CA LEU A 540 -21.13 -13.69 14.90
C LEU A 540 -20.10 -13.08 15.86
N ARG A 541 -20.01 -13.57 17.11
CA ARG A 541 -18.99 -13.12 18.07
C ARG A 541 -17.56 -13.48 17.62
N HIS A 542 -17.35 -14.70 17.13
CA HIS A 542 -16.04 -15.12 16.59
C HIS A 542 -15.67 -14.33 15.32
N PHE A 543 -16.63 -14.14 14.41
CA PHE A 543 -16.47 -13.32 13.22
C PHE A 543 -16.07 -11.88 13.58
N MET A 544 -16.77 -11.25 14.54
CA MET A 544 -16.41 -9.90 15.00
C MET A 544 -15.00 -9.82 15.59
N TRP A 545 -14.57 -10.85 16.31
CA TRP A 545 -13.18 -10.98 16.78
C TRP A 545 -12.19 -11.09 15.60
N SER A 546 -12.52 -11.87 14.57
CA SER A 546 -11.72 -11.98 13.34
C SER A 546 -11.64 -10.68 12.53
N VAL A 547 -12.71 -9.87 12.48
CA VAL A 547 -12.65 -8.54 11.85
C VAL A 547 -11.84 -7.57 12.70
N TYR A 548 -12.04 -7.56 14.02
CA TYR A 548 -11.35 -6.68 14.96
C TYR A 548 -9.82 -6.87 14.93
N HIS A 549 -9.35 -8.13 14.98
CA HIS A 549 -7.92 -8.45 14.89
C HIS A 549 -7.40 -8.50 13.45
N GLY A 550 -8.07 -9.24 12.57
CA GLY A 550 -7.56 -9.61 11.24
C GLY A 550 -7.61 -8.47 10.23
N MET A 551 -8.76 -8.24 9.60
CA MET A 551 -8.87 -7.37 8.42
C MET A 551 -9.26 -5.92 8.73
N GLY A 552 -10.21 -5.70 9.66
CA GLY A 552 -10.84 -4.39 9.86
C GLY A 552 -11.79 -3.99 8.73
N GLN A 553 -12.24 -4.95 7.93
CA GLN A 553 -13.13 -4.76 6.80
C GLN A 553 -14.30 -5.74 6.89
N LEU A 554 -15.48 -5.28 6.48
CA LEU A 554 -16.78 -5.90 6.70
C LEU A 554 -17.37 -6.44 5.37
N PRO A 555 -17.90 -7.67 5.33
CA PRO A 555 -18.22 -8.38 4.08
C PRO A 555 -19.54 -7.95 3.43
N LEU A 556 -19.49 -7.60 2.15
CA LEU A 556 -20.68 -7.24 1.36
C LEU A 556 -21.44 -8.44 0.77
N ASN A 557 -20.75 -9.54 0.50
CA ASN A 557 -21.27 -10.71 -0.25
C ASN A 557 -21.29 -12.01 0.57
N CYS A 558 -21.23 -11.92 1.90
CA CYS A 558 -21.55 -13.05 2.76
C CYS A 558 -23.07 -13.22 2.82
N THR A 559 -23.52 -14.47 2.72
CA THR A 559 -24.95 -14.83 2.76
C THR A 559 -25.18 -15.86 3.88
N PRO A 560 -25.24 -15.43 5.14
CA PRO A 560 -25.54 -16.32 6.27
C PRO A 560 -26.88 -17.06 6.11
N HIS A 561 -26.87 -18.32 6.54
CA HIS A 561 -28.09 -19.09 6.78
C HIS A 561 -28.43 -19.02 8.29
N PRO A 562 -29.58 -18.46 8.69
CA PRO A 562 -30.07 -18.56 10.05
C PRO A 562 -30.34 -20.03 10.43
N VAL A 563 -30.02 -20.39 11.69
CA VAL A 563 -30.19 -21.75 12.22
C VAL A 563 -31.61 -22.27 11.96
N GLY A 564 -31.73 -23.47 11.40
CA GLY A 564 -33.02 -24.09 11.10
C GLY A 564 -33.77 -23.53 9.88
N THR A 565 -33.16 -22.65 9.08
CA THR A 565 -33.81 -22.09 7.87
C THR A 565 -33.00 -22.33 6.60
N CYS A 566 -33.68 -22.62 5.49
CA CYS A 566 -33.03 -22.75 4.18
C CYS A 566 -32.74 -21.40 3.51
N ASN A 567 -33.45 -20.34 3.92
CA ASN A 567 -33.37 -19.02 3.29
C ASN A 567 -32.06 -18.32 3.68
N SER A 568 -31.18 -18.08 2.70
CA SER A 568 -30.01 -17.23 2.90
C SER A 568 -30.43 -15.77 3.06
N ILE A 569 -30.02 -15.13 4.16
CA ILE A 569 -30.18 -13.68 4.37
C ILE A 569 -28.85 -13.01 3.99
N SER A 570 -28.85 -11.75 3.53
CA SER A 570 -27.59 -11.06 3.29
C SER A 570 -26.93 -10.66 4.62
N PHE A 571 -25.60 -10.57 4.66
CA PHE A 571 -24.89 -10.24 5.90
C PHE A 571 -25.25 -8.84 6.42
N SER A 572 -25.58 -7.87 5.56
CA SER A 572 -26.04 -6.54 6.01
C SER A 572 -27.33 -6.62 6.80
N ASP A 573 -28.30 -7.39 6.31
CA ASP A 573 -29.65 -7.42 6.88
C ASP A 573 -29.63 -8.26 8.18
N ALA A 574 -28.80 -9.32 8.20
CA ALA A 574 -28.54 -10.11 9.40
C ALA A 574 -27.88 -9.29 10.52
N ILE A 575 -26.83 -8.51 10.23
CA ILE A 575 -26.15 -7.71 11.27
C ILE A 575 -26.99 -6.50 11.71
N LEU A 576 -27.80 -5.90 10.81
CA LEU A 576 -28.74 -4.82 11.17
C LEU A 576 -29.90 -5.34 12.03
N THR A 577 -30.47 -6.50 11.71
CA THR A 577 -31.49 -7.16 12.52
C THR A 577 -30.96 -7.52 13.91
N PHE A 578 -29.74 -8.05 13.99
CA PHE A 578 -29.10 -8.36 15.26
C PHE A 578 -28.78 -7.11 16.09
N ALA A 579 -28.28 -6.04 15.45
CA ALA A 579 -28.03 -4.76 16.13
C ALA A 579 -29.32 -4.13 16.68
N ARG A 580 -30.45 -4.22 15.96
CA ARG A 580 -31.78 -3.81 16.46
C ARG A 580 -32.18 -4.58 17.71
N GLY A 581 -32.08 -5.91 17.69
CA GLY A 581 -32.38 -6.76 18.84
C GLY A 581 -31.49 -6.44 20.05
N LEU A 582 -30.20 -6.18 19.81
CA LEU A 582 -29.25 -5.76 20.85
C LEU A 582 -29.56 -4.38 21.44
N ILE A 583 -30.02 -3.42 20.62
CA ILE A 583 -30.38 -2.07 21.07
C ILE A 583 -31.66 -2.08 21.91
N GLN A 584 -32.64 -2.92 21.54
CA GLN A 584 -33.91 -3.01 22.24
C GLN A 584 -33.82 -3.80 23.55
N ASN A 585 -33.19 -4.98 23.53
CA ASN A 585 -33.25 -5.96 24.63
C ASN A 585 -31.88 -6.56 25.01
N GLY A 586 -30.79 -6.13 24.38
CA GLY A 586 -29.48 -6.75 24.55
C GLY A 586 -28.75 -6.31 25.83
N PRO A 587 -28.04 -7.21 26.53
CA PRO A 587 -27.19 -6.81 27.65
C PRO A 587 -26.02 -5.96 27.15
N VAL A 588 -25.80 -4.80 27.76
CA VAL A 588 -24.76 -3.86 27.33
C VAL A 588 -23.38 -4.37 27.74
N ASN A 589 -22.63 -4.89 26.76
CA ASN A 589 -21.26 -5.37 26.93
C ASN A 589 -20.42 -5.05 25.69
N ALA A 590 -19.09 -5.16 25.82
CA ALA A 590 -18.16 -4.73 24.76
C ALA A 590 -18.35 -5.45 23.42
N ILE A 591 -18.75 -6.72 23.43
CA ILE A 591 -18.98 -7.50 22.20
C ILE A 591 -20.26 -7.02 21.52
N ASN A 592 -21.35 -6.81 22.27
CA ASN A 592 -22.61 -6.31 21.75
C ASN A 592 -22.46 -4.89 21.19
N LEU A 593 -21.72 -4.00 21.87
CA LEU A 593 -21.41 -2.67 21.34
C LEU A 593 -20.50 -2.71 20.10
N LEU A 594 -19.57 -3.66 20.00
CA LEU A 594 -18.79 -3.89 18.77
C LEU A 594 -19.68 -4.34 17.60
N VAL A 595 -20.68 -5.20 17.83
CA VAL A 595 -21.64 -5.60 16.78
C VAL A 595 -22.51 -4.41 16.34
N ILE A 596 -23.02 -3.61 17.28
CA ILE A 596 -23.79 -2.40 16.95
C ILE A 596 -22.92 -1.41 16.15
N THR A 597 -21.67 -1.19 16.56
CA THR A 597 -20.70 -0.36 15.81
C THR A 597 -20.42 -0.92 14.41
N ALA A 598 -20.35 -2.25 14.27
CA ALA A 598 -20.15 -2.92 12.98
C ALA A 598 -21.38 -2.86 12.07
N SER A 599 -22.57 -2.60 12.61
CA SER A 599 -23.79 -2.36 11.83
C SER A 599 -23.81 -0.96 11.18
N TRP A 600 -23.08 0.03 11.72
CA TRP A 600 -23.13 1.43 11.24
C TRP A 600 -22.83 1.56 9.73
N PRO A 601 -21.80 0.92 9.13
CA PRO A 601 -21.56 1.04 7.69
C PRO A 601 -22.67 0.42 6.84
N TYR A 602 -23.34 -0.61 7.34
CA TYR A 602 -24.50 -1.21 6.67
C TYR A 602 -25.74 -0.33 6.80
N ALA A 603 -25.98 0.28 7.96
CA ALA A 603 -27.07 1.24 8.17
C ALA A 603 -26.97 2.43 7.20
N ILE A 604 -25.77 3.03 7.13
CA ILE A 604 -25.45 4.15 6.23
C ILE A 604 -25.59 3.73 4.75
N MET A 605 -25.13 2.54 4.36
CA MET A 605 -25.23 2.04 2.98
C MET A 605 -26.66 1.62 2.58
N ALA A 606 -27.43 1.07 3.51
CA ALA A 606 -28.82 0.67 3.31
C ALA A 606 -29.79 1.86 3.37
N ARG A 607 -29.35 2.99 3.94
CA ARG A 607 -30.19 4.13 4.35
C ARG A 607 -31.23 3.72 5.41
N GLU A 608 -30.84 2.86 6.33
CA GLU A 608 -31.69 2.37 7.41
C GLU A 608 -31.39 3.04 8.76
N LYS A 609 -32.43 3.59 9.39
CA LYS A 609 -32.34 4.17 10.73
C LYS A 609 -32.09 3.09 11.80
N LEU A 610 -31.27 3.47 12.79
CA LEU A 610 -30.88 2.66 13.93
C LEU A 610 -30.87 3.55 15.19
N ASP A 611 -31.51 3.12 16.29
CA ASP A 611 -31.57 3.94 17.50
C ASP A 611 -30.24 3.89 18.25
N LEU A 612 -29.47 4.98 18.15
CA LEU A 612 -28.13 5.09 18.71
C LEU A 612 -28.03 6.01 19.93
N LYS A 613 -29.15 6.28 20.65
CA LYS A 613 -29.16 7.09 21.89
C LYS A 613 -28.07 6.70 22.90
N LEU A 614 -27.76 5.40 23.01
CA LEU A 614 -26.73 4.86 23.90
C LEU A 614 -25.31 5.36 23.56
N PHE A 615 -25.04 5.63 22.29
CA PHE A 615 -23.78 6.23 21.82
C PHE A 615 -23.89 7.76 21.78
N PHE A 616 -25.01 8.28 21.25
CA PHE A 616 -25.24 9.68 20.93
C PHE A 616 -26.58 10.16 21.55
N PRO A 617 -26.58 10.67 22.79
CA PRO A 617 -27.80 11.14 23.45
C PRO A 617 -28.42 12.34 22.70
N PRO A 618 -29.73 12.60 22.85
CA PRO A 618 -30.40 13.67 22.13
C PRO A 618 -29.77 15.06 22.36
N ASP A 619 -29.26 15.31 23.56
CA ASP A 619 -28.89 16.64 24.05
C ASP A 619 -27.41 17.01 23.79
N GLU A 620 -26.58 16.07 23.32
CA GLU A 620 -25.17 16.32 23.01
C GLU A 620 -25.01 16.87 21.59
N GLN A 621 -25.11 18.21 21.45
CA GLN A 621 -24.96 18.89 20.16
C GLN A 621 -23.51 18.86 19.61
N GLU A 622 -22.49 18.83 20.48
CA GLU A 622 -21.07 18.84 20.09
C GLU A 622 -20.28 17.64 20.65
N GLY A 623 -20.76 16.42 20.37
CA GLY A 623 -20.09 15.19 20.79
C GLY A 623 -18.73 15.02 20.10
N CYS A 624 -17.65 14.90 20.89
CA CYS A 624 -16.31 14.61 20.40
C CYS A 624 -15.92 13.14 20.65
N TRP A 625 -14.92 12.63 19.94
CA TRP A 625 -14.51 11.22 20.09
C TRP A 625 -14.03 10.86 21.51
N ALA A 626 -13.59 11.85 22.30
CA ALA A 626 -13.24 11.66 23.71
C ALA A 626 -14.49 11.62 24.63
N SER A 627 -15.54 12.42 24.38
CA SER A 627 -16.79 12.34 25.17
C SER A 627 -17.47 11.00 24.96
N LEU A 628 -17.52 10.50 23.71
CA LEU A 628 -17.99 9.15 23.40
C LEU A 628 -17.17 8.08 24.14
N SER A 629 -15.85 8.16 24.12
CA SER A 629 -14.99 7.20 24.83
C SER A 629 -15.26 7.18 26.35
N LYS A 630 -15.42 8.37 26.98
CA LYS A 630 -15.74 8.50 28.40
C LYS A 630 -17.14 7.94 28.73
N ARG A 631 -18.13 8.17 27.86
CA ARG A 631 -19.49 7.58 27.95
C ARG A 631 -19.43 6.06 27.89
N LEU A 632 -18.76 5.51 26.88
CA LEU A 632 -18.61 4.06 26.70
C LEU A 632 -17.90 3.40 27.89
N GLN A 633 -16.91 4.06 28.50
CA GLN A 633 -16.25 3.58 29.71
C GLN A 633 -17.22 3.47 30.90
N GLY A 634 -18.01 4.51 31.16
CA GLY A 634 -19.01 4.52 32.24
C GLY A 634 -20.11 3.48 32.03
N VAL A 635 -20.59 3.33 30.78
CA VAL A 635 -21.60 2.35 30.37
C VAL A 635 -21.10 0.91 30.50
N LEU A 636 -19.86 0.63 30.09
CA LEU A 636 -19.29 -0.73 30.14
C LEU A 636 -18.77 -1.15 31.51
N LYS A 637 -18.46 -0.20 32.40
CA LYS A 637 -17.65 -0.43 33.61
C LYS A 637 -16.28 -1.07 33.30
N ALA A 638 -15.81 -0.92 32.06
CA ALA A 638 -14.62 -1.56 31.51
C ALA A 638 -13.99 -0.68 30.41
N SER A 639 -12.82 -1.08 29.91
CA SER A 639 -12.08 -0.29 28.92
C SER A 639 -12.83 -0.17 27.58
N PRO A 640 -13.10 1.05 27.07
CA PRO A 640 -13.72 1.28 25.76
C PRO A 640 -12.73 1.11 24.59
N ILE A 641 -11.44 0.86 24.87
CA ILE A 641 -10.36 0.82 23.87
C ILE A 641 -10.68 -0.09 22.68
N PRO A 642 -11.25 -1.31 22.83
CA PRO A 642 -11.58 -2.15 21.67
C PRO A 642 -12.60 -1.50 20.73
N ILE A 643 -13.62 -0.82 21.26
CA ILE A 643 -14.64 -0.13 20.45
C ILE A 643 -14.00 1.08 19.76
N MET A 644 -13.26 1.91 20.50
CA MET A 644 -12.60 3.09 19.93
C MET A 644 -11.53 2.73 18.88
N PHE A 645 -10.79 1.63 19.08
CA PHE A 645 -9.88 1.07 18.09
C PHE A 645 -10.65 0.58 16.84
N PHE A 646 -11.78 -0.10 17.03
CA PHE A 646 -12.61 -0.59 15.93
C PHE A 646 -13.22 0.56 15.11
N ILE A 647 -13.77 1.60 15.76
CA ILE A 647 -14.26 2.83 15.13
C ILE A 647 -13.15 3.51 14.32
N LYS A 648 -11.94 3.63 14.89
CA LYS A 648 -10.75 4.17 14.21
C LYS A 648 -10.32 3.29 13.03
N ARG A 649 -10.45 1.96 13.15
CA ARG A 649 -10.10 0.98 12.10
C ARG A 649 -11.10 0.98 10.92
N LEU A 650 -12.39 1.20 11.19
CA LEU A 650 -13.42 1.51 10.18
C LEU A 650 -13.26 2.93 9.58
N GLY A 651 -12.27 3.71 10.03
CA GLY A 651 -11.96 5.03 9.50
C GLY A 651 -12.86 6.16 9.99
N PHE A 652 -13.91 5.88 10.76
CA PHE A 652 -14.91 6.86 11.22
C PHE A 652 -14.26 8.12 11.82
N THR A 653 -13.27 7.95 12.73
CA THR A 653 -12.58 9.06 13.41
C THR A 653 -11.73 9.97 12.50
N ARG A 654 -11.56 9.63 11.22
CA ARG A 654 -10.82 10.42 10.22
C ARG A 654 -11.75 11.17 9.26
N PHE A 655 -13.00 10.72 9.13
CA PHE A 655 -13.97 11.28 8.18
C PHE A 655 -15.10 12.05 8.86
N PHE A 656 -15.46 11.70 10.11
CA PHE A 656 -16.65 12.23 10.77
C PHE A 656 -16.45 12.49 12.27
N SER A 657 -17.33 13.32 12.83
CA SER A 657 -17.63 13.40 14.26
C SER A 657 -18.68 12.35 14.67
N PRO A 658 -18.82 12.07 15.99
CA PRO A 658 -19.97 11.36 16.55
C PRO A 658 -21.33 11.87 16.04
N VAL A 659 -21.52 13.19 16.04
CA VAL A 659 -22.78 13.85 15.65
C VAL A 659 -23.07 13.65 14.16
N GLU A 660 -22.06 13.71 13.30
CA GLU A 660 -22.19 13.49 11.87
C GLU A 660 -22.50 12.03 11.51
N ILE A 661 -22.01 11.05 12.29
CA ILE A 661 -22.37 9.63 12.12
C ILE A 661 -23.82 9.39 12.54
N ARG A 662 -24.25 10.03 13.65
CA ARG A 662 -25.66 10.04 14.01
C ARG A 662 -26.50 10.64 12.88
N GLN A 663 -26.14 11.82 12.37
CA GLN A 663 -26.82 12.44 11.23
C GLN A 663 -26.90 11.51 10.02
N LEU A 664 -25.80 10.85 9.62
CA LEU A 664 -25.77 9.90 8.49
C LEU A 664 -26.68 8.66 8.68
N ILE A 665 -27.07 8.34 9.91
CA ILE A 665 -27.95 7.20 10.25
C ILE A 665 -29.39 7.67 10.53
N ASP A 666 -29.58 8.86 11.09
CA ASP A 666 -30.89 9.45 11.38
C ASP A 666 -31.53 10.15 10.16
N SER A 667 -30.74 10.77 9.27
CA SER A 667 -31.22 11.53 8.10
C SER A 667 -31.55 10.66 6.89
N SER A 668 -31.37 9.35 7.00
CA SER A 668 -31.41 8.39 5.90
C SER A 668 -32.75 8.30 5.16
N CYS A 669 -33.82 8.88 5.73
CA CYS A 669 -35.14 8.97 5.12
C CYS A 669 -35.31 10.15 4.13
N ASN A 670 -34.50 11.22 4.22
CA ASN A 670 -34.81 12.54 3.65
C ASN A 670 -33.72 13.13 2.71
N ILE A 671 -32.77 12.32 2.23
CA ILE A 671 -31.69 12.67 1.27
C ILE A 671 -31.63 11.55 0.22
#